data_AF-A0AA40EPZ3-F1
#
_entry.id   AF-A0AA40EPZ3-F1
#
_cell.length_a   1.000
_cell.length_b   1.000
_cell.length_c   1.000
_cell.angle_alpha   90.00
_cell.angle_beta   90.00
_cell.angle_gamma   90.00
#
_symmetry.space_group_name_H-M   'P 1'
#
loop_
_entity.id
_entity.type
_entity.pdbx_description
1 polymer ?
#
loop_
_entity_poly.entity_id
_entity_poly.type
_entity_poly.pdbx_seq_one_letter_code
_entity_poly.pdbx_strand_id
1 'polypeptide(L)'
;MLIMGWDGTEVTPQIRHLIQDHHLGSILLTAKNLQCSAHQTARLVHELQTIAHQAGHPQPLLIALDQENGGVNSLFDEDYICQFPSSMGQAAAGNADLAYRVAKATAIEASAVGVNLILGPVLDVLTNARYQPLGVRAIGDDPQETSQYGIAAMNGYKDAGVATCGKHFPSYGNLDFLGSTLDIPVITQTLEELSLSALVPFRNAIATGKLDAMFVGGCGISNPSMSVNHACLSEQVVDDLLRNELGFAGVAISECLEMEALRTEIGVKTGTVMAVEAGCDLVLLCRAYDVQLEAIAGLKLGVENELITKERIYTSLKRVLRMKVTCTSWTKALNPPGIALLSKIHPSHLALSLKAYDDSITVMRDADKILPLNELMHQEEELLLLTPLVKPLPASAMTKRILEGKNKANAPQSIHDQWIHNHRGAIMSGEGVFREFGKSLARARHGKLLHTSYTANGVRPVHENLIQRASCIIIVTADANRNLYQLGFTKHVAMMCSMLRATGQRKSLVVVAVSSPYDFAMDKTIGTYICTFDFTETAMSSLVRALFGDFTPRGTLPGTLRKSRKSAKSRQHWLVEAYDRERDRHGLQDLIHALARAGASNQQFLQATNAGAFELANPNIDEAHFVVRNSSTQALYGFCAAYFSKGVGILGAIFVDPAKRNLSIGRSLHRRALRALTQRPGLTKLQLGLGFPGVFLGIPVDDNTAALKSWFATTGSWDLQLPKRLTNLAIPDLAGWAAPEALLQSLHRAGITFDLLHGPDSAAESVLTHVATHAAGPEVFELYRLALQESRTCGVVRAKSAVDSLLGTVVVCSPGSALAGHLPALQPAGTMEMVGGVVAPVVPATAQATLVLQGLALMGARQNKAHKAGRSVMSWVGEEAVDGLLGMGWEVVQAFEQVSNSPENVSF
;
A
#
# COMPACT_ATOMS: atom_id res chain seq x y z
N MET A 1 3.38 -31.39 23.64
CA MET A 1 3.39 -31.65 22.19
C MET A 1 1.99 -31.84 21.62
N LEU A 2 0.91 -31.62 22.39
CA LEU A 2 -0.47 -31.76 21.92
C LEU A 2 -1.20 -30.43 22.09
N ILE A 3 -2.09 -30.12 21.15
CA ILE A 3 -3.04 -29.02 21.24
C ILE A 3 -4.44 -29.59 21.04
N MET A 4 -5.33 -29.37 22.03
CA MET A 4 -6.64 -30.00 22.07
C MET A 4 -7.77 -28.99 22.27
N GLY A 5 -8.95 -29.27 21.73
CA GLY A 5 -10.17 -28.47 21.92
C GLY A 5 -11.35 -29.29 22.43
N TRP A 6 -12.49 -28.63 22.67
CA TRP A 6 -13.77 -29.28 23.00
C TRP A 6 -14.94 -28.41 22.55
N ASP A 7 -16.15 -28.97 22.57
CA ASP A 7 -17.39 -28.23 22.31
C ASP A 7 -18.02 -27.77 23.65
N GLY A 8 -18.43 -26.50 23.74
CA GLY A 8 -19.13 -25.91 24.90
C GLY A 8 -18.47 -24.65 25.45
N THR A 9 -19.20 -23.88 26.24
CA THR A 9 -18.79 -22.55 26.74
C THR A 9 -18.27 -22.55 28.18
N GLU A 10 -18.12 -23.74 28.76
CA GLU A 10 -17.64 -23.98 30.13
C GLU A 10 -16.54 -25.05 30.15
N VAL A 11 -15.77 -25.09 31.23
CA VAL A 11 -14.74 -26.11 31.44
C VAL A 11 -15.43 -27.44 31.79
N THR A 12 -15.31 -28.41 30.88
CA THR A 12 -15.86 -29.75 31.10
C THR A 12 -14.93 -30.62 31.96
N PRO A 13 -15.46 -31.66 32.64
CA PRO A 13 -14.62 -32.63 33.38
C PRO A 13 -13.54 -33.28 32.50
N GLN A 14 -13.85 -33.49 31.22
CA GLN A 14 -12.95 -34.10 30.24
C GLN A 14 -11.71 -33.23 29.98
N ILE A 15 -11.89 -31.94 29.71
CA ILE A 15 -10.73 -31.05 29.47
C ILE A 15 -9.93 -30.81 30.75
N ARG A 16 -10.61 -30.76 31.91
CA ARG A 16 -9.96 -30.69 33.22
C ARG A 16 -9.05 -31.90 33.45
N HIS A 17 -9.53 -33.11 33.16
CA HIS A 17 -8.73 -34.34 33.24
C HIS A 17 -7.49 -34.29 32.34
N LEU A 18 -7.62 -33.84 31.09
CA LEU A 18 -6.47 -33.71 30.17
C LEU A 18 -5.41 -32.72 30.69
N ILE A 19 -5.83 -31.62 31.30
CA ILE A 19 -4.90 -30.61 31.85
C ILE A 19 -4.23 -31.13 33.13
N GLN A 20 -4.97 -31.77 34.03
CA GLN A 20 -4.48 -32.20 35.34
C GLN A 20 -3.63 -33.47 35.25
N ASP A 21 -4.15 -34.52 34.61
CA ASP A 21 -3.56 -35.86 34.67
C ASP A 21 -2.61 -36.14 33.49
N HIS A 22 -2.83 -35.47 32.34
CA HIS A 22 -2.01 -35.62 31.14
C HIS A 22 -1.11 -34.42 30.84
N HIS A 23 -1.09 -33.40 31.71
CA HIS A 23 -0.30 -32.18 31.55
C HIS A 23 -0.43 -31.53 30.16
N LEU A 24 -1.66 -31.48 29.63
CA LEU A 24 -1.95 -30.85 28.34
C LEU A 24 -1.49 -29.38 28.35
N GLY A 25 -0.58 -29.02 27.43
CA GLY A 25 0.08 -27.71 27.44
C GLY A 25 -0.55 -26.65 26.53
N SER A 26 -1.45 -27.03 25.62
CA SER A 26 -2.02 -26.14 24.61
C SER A 26 -3.49 -26.47 24.35
N ILE A 27 -4.30 -25.42 24.19
CA ILE A 27 -5.74 -25.46 23.99
C ILE A 27 -6.11 -24.75 22.70
N LEU A 28 -7.00 -25.31 21.90
CA LEU A 28 -7.66 -24.63 20.78
C LEU A 28 -9.07 -24.20 21.19
N LEU A 29 -9.34 -22.90 21.10
CA LEU A 29 -10.70 -22.35 21.20
C LEU A 29 -11.31 -22.20 19.81
N THR A 30 -12.60 -22.50 19.72
CA THR A 30 -13.41 -22.38 18.50
C THR A 30 -14.60 -21.47 18.75
N ALA A 31 -15.31 -21.05 17.69
CA ALA A 31 -16.52 -20.24 17.82
C ALA A 31 -17.59 -20.83 18.79
N LYS A 32 -17.60 -22.16 18.99
CA LYS A 32 -18.52 -22.81 19.95
C LYS A 32 -18.17 -22.57 21.41
N ASN A 33 -16.90 -22.28 21.71
CA ASN A 33 -16.45 -21.94 23.05
C ASN A 33 -16.74 -20.47 23.40
N LEU A 34 -17.06 -19.66 22.38
CA LEU A 34 -17.07 -18.20 22.44
C LEU A 34 -18.47 -17.60 22.22
N GLN A 35 -19.51 -18.43 22.32
CA GLN A 35 -20.89 -18.07 21.94
C GLN A 35 -21.58 -17.02 22.84
N CYS A 36 -20.98 -16.68 23.98
CA CYS A 36 -21.72 -16.10 25.11
C CYS A 36 -21.10 -14.81 25.68
N SER A 37 -20.34 -14.04 24.88
CA SER A 37 -19.66 -12.75 25.20
C SER A 37 -18.15 -12.85 25.51
N ALA A 38 -17.48 -11.71 25.34
CA ALA A 38 -16.09 -11.50 25.75
C ALA A 38 -15.87 -11.77 27.25
N HIS A 39 -16.87 -11.48 28.09
CA HIS A 39 -16.79 -11.69 29.54
C HIS A 39 -16.72 -13.18 29.89
N GLN A 40 -17.59 -13.99 29.29
CA GLN A 40 -17.57 -15.44 29.52
C GLN A 40 -16.28 -16.07 28.97
N THR A 41 -15.80 -15.60 27.83
CA THR A 41 -14.53 -16.05 27.26
C THR A 41 -13.35 -15.77 28.20
N ALA A 42 -13.25 -14.54 28.73
CA ALA A 42 -12.18 -14.18 29.66
C ALA A 42 -12.23 -15.03 30.94
N ARG A 43 -13.45 -15.30 31.46
CA ARG A 43 -13.65 -16.19 32.61
C ARG A 43 -13.24 -17.62 32.30
N LEU A 44 -13.62 -18.15 31.14
CA LEU A 44 -13.27 -19.49 30.71
C LEU A 44 -11.75 -19.66 30.61
N VAL A 45 -11.06 -18.73 29.97
CA VAL A 45 -9.60 -18.76 29.84
C VAL A 45 -8.93 -18.65 31.21
N HIS A 46 -9.41 -17.77 32.08
CA HIS A 46 -8.89 -17.63 33.44
C HIS A 46 -9.05 -18.93 34.25
N GLU A 47 -10.18 -19.62 34.12
CA GLU A 47 -10.41 -20.90 34.78
C GLU A 47 -9.42 -21.99 34.28
N LEU A 48 -9.23 -22.10 32.96
CA LEU A 48 -8.26 -23.04 32.37
C LEU A 48 -6.84 -22.80 32.87
N GLN A 49 -6.42 -21.53 32.90
CA GLN A 49 -5.08 -21.16 33.40
C GLN A 49 -4.95 -21.45 34.90
N THR A 50 -6.00 -21.23 35.69
CA THR A 50 -6.01 -21.54 37.12
C THR A 50 -5.88 -23.04 37.37
N ILE A 51 -6.60 -23.87 36.61
CA ILE A 51 -6.50 -25.34 36.69
C ILE A 51 -5.08 -25.80 36.35
N ALA A 52 -4.47 -25.25 35.29
CA ALA A 52 -3.10 -25.59 34.91
C ALA A 52 -2.08 -25.15 35.99
N HIS A 53 -2.28 -23.99 36.60
CA HIS A 53 -1.41 -23.50 37.68
C HIS A 53 -1.48 -24.42 38.91
N GLN A 54 -2.69 -24.79 39.33
CA GLN A 54 -2.92 -25.69 40.47
C GLN A 54 -2.41 -27.11 40.19
N ALA A 55 -2.45 -27.55 38.94
CA ALA A 55 -1.89 -28.83 38.50
C ALA A 55 -0.34 -28.85 38.41
N GLY A 56 0.33 -27.75 38.77
CA GLY A 56 1.80 -27.69 38.84
C GLY A 56 2.50 -27.56 37.48
N HIS A 57 1.83 -27.00 36.46
CA HIS A 57 2.45 -26.80 35.15
C HIS A 57 3.64 -25.83 35.26
N PRO A 58 4.77 -26.08 34.57
CA PRO A 58 5.94 -25.19 34.63
C PRO A 58 5.71 -23.85 33.89
N GLN A 59 4.83 -23.84 32.89
CA GLN A 59 4.51 -22.68 32.06
C GLN A 59 3.00 -22.62 31.81
N PRO A 60 2.41 -21.42 31.61
CA PRO A 60 0.98 -21.29 31.30
C PRO A 60 0.56 -22.05 30.04
N LEU A 61 -0.75 -22.28 29.91
CA LEU A 61 -1.32 -22.89 28.71
C LEU A 61 -1.18 -21.95 27.51
N LEU A 62 -0.88 -22.52 26.33
CA LEU A 62 -1.10 -21.83 25.07
C LEU A 62 -2.58 -21.90 24.74
N ILE A 63 -3.21 -20.74 24.55
CA ILE A 63 -4.61 -20.62 24.17
C ILE A 63 -4.61 -20.12 22.72
N ALA A 64 -4.87 -21.04 21.81
CA ALA A 64 -4.93 -20.80 20.38
C ALA A 64 -6.34 -20.40 19.96
N LEU A 65 -6.44 -19.47 19.02
CA LEU A 65 -7.70 -19.06 18.39
C LEU A 65 -7.51 -18.90 16.89
N ASP A 66 -8.48 -19.38 16.12
CA ASP A 66 -8.56 -19.10 14.69
C ASP A 66 -9.33 -17.80 14.43
N GLN A 67 -8.60 -16.69 14.32
CA GLN A 67 -9.11 -15.32 14.21
C GLN A 67 -8.54 -14.63 12.95
N GLU A 68 -9.10 -14.95 11.78
CA GLU A 68 -8.67 -14.39 10.49
C GLU A 68 -9.39 -13.08 10.12
N ASN A 69 -10.41 -12.70 10.90
CA ASN A 69 -11.39 -11.67 10.57
C ASN A 69 -12.29 -12.06 9.36
N GLY A 70 -13.11 -11.13 8.88
CA GLY A 70 -14.13 -11.42 7.86
C GLY A 70 -15.09 -12.54 8.26
N GLY A 71 -15.49 -13.36 7.29
CA GLY A 71 -16.38 -14.51 7.52
C GLY A 71 -15.77 -15.66 8.35
N VAL A 72 -14.46 -15.63 8.65
CA VAL A 72 -13.78 -16.59 9.54
C VAL A 72 -13.33 -15.85 10.80
N ASN A 73 -14.32 -15.55 11.63
CA ASN A 73 -14.13 -14.95 12.93
C ASN A 73 -14.67 -15.92 14.01
N SER A 74 -13.84 -16.28 14.99
CA SER A 74 -14.25 -17.14 16.10
C SER A 74 -14.72 -16.34 17.31
N LEU A 75 -14.21 -15.11 17.48
CA LEU A 75 -14.52 -14.22 18.61
C LEU A 75 -15.14 -12.92 18.10
N PHE A 76 -16.42 -12.72 18.40
CA PHE A 76 -17.16 -11.51 18.07
C PHE A 76 -18.05 -11.10 19.24
N ASP A 77 -18.11 -9.81 19.52
CA ASP A 77 -18.97 -9.24 20.54
C ASP A 77 -19.23 -7.78 20.17
N GLU A 78 -20.48 -7.45 19.80
CA GLU A 78 -20.85 -6.11 19.34
C GLU A 78 -20.40 -4.99 20.28
N ASP A 79 -20.39 -5.24 21.59
CA ASP A 79 -20.10 -4.23 22.61
C ASP A 79 -18.60 -4.05 22.88
N TYR A 80 -17.77 -5.06 22.56
CA TYR A 80 -16.37 -5.10 23.02
C TYR A 80 -15.34 -5.49 21.95
N ILE A 81 -15.72 -6.29 20.96
CA ILE A 81 -14.78 -6.93 20.01
C ILE A 81 -15.24 -6.62 18.58
N CYS A 82 -14.43 -5.85 17.86
CA CYS A 82 -14.81 -5.35 16.56
C CYS A 82 -14.64 -6.42 15.47
N GLN A 83 -15.62 -6.46 14.56
CA GLN A 83 -15.49 -7.20 13.31
C GLN A 83 -14.60 -6.40 12.34
N PHE A 84 -13.67 -7.06 11.65
CA PHE A 84 -12.83 -6.44 10.61
C PHE A 84 -13.00 -7.14 9.26
N PRO A 85 -12.66 -6.46 8.13
CA PRO A 85 -12.75 -7.06 6.81
C PRO A 85 -11.88 -8.31 6.66
N SER A 86 -12.25 -9.19 5.74
CA SER A 86 -11.43 -10.34 5.33
C SER A 86 -10.06 -9.92 4.80
N SER A 87 -9.08 -10.82 4.77
CA SER A 87 -7.73 -10.54 4.25
C SER A 87 -7.77 -9.96 2.84
N MET A 88 -8.63 -10.49 1.96
CA MET A 88 -8.83 -9.95 0.61
C MET A 88 -9.45 -8.55 0.63
N GLY A 89 -10.39 -8.28 1.53
CA GLY A 89 -10.97 -6.94 1.71
C GLY A 89 -9.94 -5.92 2.20
N GLN A 90 -9.09 -6.30 3.15
CA GLN A 90 -7.97 -5.47 3.62
C GLN A 90 -6.95 -5.20 2.49
N ALA A 91 -6.69 -6.20 1.65
CA ALA A 91 -5.86 -6.04 0.46
C ALA A 91 -6.50 -5.12 -0.58
N ALA A 92 -7.83 -5.19 -0.72
CA ALA A 92 -8.59 -4.38 -1.65
C ALA A 92 -8.50 -2.88 -1.35
N ALA A 93 -8.43 -2.51 -0.06
CA ALA A 93 -8.17 -1.14 0.38
C ALA A 93 -6.81 -0.58 -0.12
N GLY A 94 -5.88 -1.47 -0.50
CA GLY A 94 -4.68 -1.08 -1.22
C GLY A 94 -3.57 -0.48 -0.38
N ASN A 95 -3.68 -0.53 0.96
CA ASN A 95 -2.70 -0.06 1.92
C ASN A 95 -2.28 -1.17 2.91
N ALA A 96 -1.02 -1.61 2.89
CA ALA A 96 -0.51 -2.64 3.80
C ALA A 96 -0.44 -2.19 5.28
N ASP A 97 -0.32 -0.89 5.54
CA ASP A 97 -0.37 -0.33 6.90
C ASP A 97 -1.76 -0.54 7.54
N LEU A 98 -2.82 -0.52 6.74
CA LEU A 98 -4.16 -0.84 7.24
C LEU A 98 -4.22 -2.28 7.76
N ALA A 99 -3.62 -3.24 7.04
CA ALA A 99 -3.57 -4.64 7.48
C ALA A 99 -2.74 -4.82 8.77
N TYR A 100 -1.62 -4.09 8.91
CA TYR A 100 -0.87 -4.03 10.17
C TYR A 100 -1.74 -3.51 11.33
N ARG A 101 -2.44 -2.38 11.14
CA ARG A 101 -3.28 -1.77 12.18
C ARG A 101 -4.46 -2.66 12.56
N VAL A 102 -5.12 -3.29 11.58
CA VAL A 102 -6.21 -4.25 11.81
C VAL A 102 -5.68 -5.46 12.59
N ALA A 103 -4.59 -6.09 12.15
CA ALA A 103 -4.01 -7.23 12.85
C ALA A 103 -3.62 -6.90 14.30
N LYS A 104 -3.02 -5.71 14.52
CA LYS A 104 -2.69 -5.23 15.86
C LYS A 104 -3.93 -5.04 16.73
N ALA A 105 -4.99 -4.43 16.20
CA ALA A 105 -6.25 -4.26 16.92
C ALA A 105 -6.87 -5.62 17.30
N THR A 106 -6.97 -6.55 16.34
CA THR A 106 -7.48 -7.91 16.56
C THR A 106 -6.67 -8.66 17.64
N ALA A 107 -5.35 -8.56 17.63
CA ALA A 107 -4.53 -9.22 18.64
C ALA A 107 -4.62 -8.58 20.03
N ILE A 108 -4.79 -7.25 20.13
CA ILE A 108 -5.03 -6.60 21.43
C ILE A 108 -6.37 -7.08 22.01
N GLU A 109 -7.43 -7.15 21.20
CA GLU A 109 -8.74 -7.63 21.63
C GLU A 109 -8.68 -9.11 22.07
N ALA A 110 -8.05 -9.97 21.27
CA ALA A 110 -7.86 -11.38 21.60
C ALA A 110 -6.99 -11.57 22.86
N SER A 111 -5.90 -10.79 23.01
CA SER A 111 -5.06 -10.85 24.20
C SER A 111 -5.79 -10.37 25.46
N ALA A 112 -6.74 -9.45 25.35
CA ALA A 112 -7.52 -8.97 26.49
C ALA A 112 -8.41 -10.06 27.10
N VAL A 113 -8.87 -11.02 26.29
CA VAL A 113 -9.62 -12.20 26.76
C VAL A 113 -8.72 -13.39 27.12
N GLY A 114 -7.39 -13.24 27.02
CA GLY A 114 -6.40 -14.24 27.44
C GLY A 114 -5.92 -15.19 26.34
N VAL A 115 -6.30 -14.96 25.07
CA VAL A 115 -5.72 -15.67 23.92
C VAL A 115 -4.27 -15.23 23.73
N ASN A 116 -3.37 -16.18 23.51
CA ASN A 116 -1.93 -15.90 23.38
C ASN A 116 -1.28 -16.49 22.13
N LEU A 117 -2.03 -17.23 21.32
CA LEU A 117 -1.63 -17.72 20.00
C LEU A 117 -2.77 -17.49 19.00
N ILE A 118 -2.49 -16.75 17.93
CA ILE A 118 -3.42 -16.60 16.80
C ILE A 118 -2.98 -17.55 15.69
N LEU A 119 -3.92 -18.36 15.19
CA LEU A 119 -3.72 -19.21 14.03
C LEU A 119 -3.81 -18.39 12.73
N GLY A 120 -2.87 -17.46 12.56
CA GLY A 120 -2.74 -16.59 11.40
C GLY A 120 -1.40 -15.82 11.43
N PRO A 121 -1.04 -15.12 10.34
CA PRO A 121 -1.87 -14.82 9.16
C PRO A 121 -1.91 -15.94 8.12
N VAL A 122 -2.91 -15.87 7.23
CA VAL A 122 -2.99 -16.72 6.02
C VAL A 122 -1.98 -16.22 4.99
N LEU A 123 -1.03 -17.08 4.62
CA LEU A 123 0.06 -16.83 3.68
C LEU A 123 -0.16 -17.52 2.32
N ASP A 124 -1.31 -18.17 2.14
CA ASP A 124 -1.68 -18.85 0.91
C ASP A 124 -1.89 -17.88 -0.27
N VAL A 125 -1.36 -18.24 -1.44
CA VAL A 125 -1.54 -17.48 -2.69
C VAL A 125 -2.56 -18.18 -3.60
N LEU A 126 -3.60 -17.45 -4.00
CA LEU A 126 -4.67 -17.98 -4.84
C LEU A 126 -4.29 -18.06 -6.33
N THR A 127 -3.56 -19.08 -6.76
CA THR A 127 -3.16 -19.17 -8.17
C THR A 127 -4.29 -19.63 -9.11
N ASN A 128 -5.33 -20.31 -8.60
CA ASN A 128 -6.47 -20.78 -9.40
C ASN A 128 -7.80 -20.21 -8.92
N ALA A 129 -8.46 -19.41 -9.77
CA ALA A 129 -9.71 -18.70 -9.43
C ALA A 129 -10.98 -19.58 -9.45
N ARG A 130 -10.90 -20.80 -10.01
CA ARG A 130 -12.10 -21.61 -10.32
C ARG A 130 -12.62 -22.44 -9.14
N TYR A 131 -11.74 -22.94 -8.28
CA TYR A 131 -12.11 -23.81 -7.15
C TYR A 131 -11.29 -23.48 -5.89
N GLN A 132 -11.80 -22.62 -5.01
CA GLN A 132 -10.99 -22.07 -3.90
C GLN A 132 -11.57 -22.36 -2.51
N PRO A 133 -11.05 -23.34 -1.73
CA PRO A 133 -11.44 -23.50 -0.32
C PRO A 133 -11.17 -22.27 0.55
N LEU A 134 -10.19 -21.43 0.16
CA LEU A 134 -9.81 -20.21 0.88
C LEU A 134 -10.66 -18.99 0.51
N GLY A 135 -10.89 -18.71 -0.78
CA GLY A 135 -11.62 -17.54 -1.24
C GLY A 135 -11.08 -16.24 -0.63
N VAL A 136 -11.94 -15.44 -0.02
CA VAL A 136 -11.61 -14.13 0.59
C VAL A 136 -10.66 -14.18 1.80
N ARG A 137 -10.35 -15.39 2.31
CA ARG A 137 -9.39 -15.60 3.41
C ARG A 137 -7.95 -15.34 3.00
N ALA A 138 -7.62 -15.57 1.73
CA ALA A 138 -6.32 -15.27 1.17
C ALA A 138 -6.29 -13.82 0.67
N ILE A 139 -5.10 -13.22 0.66
CA ILE A 139 -4.90 -11.81 0.27
C ILE A 139 -5.19 -11.58 -1.21
N GLY A 140 -4.79 -12.52 -2.07
CA GLY A 140 -4.97 -12.43 -3.52
C GLY A 140 -4.21 -13.54 -4.25
N ASP A 141 -4.01 -13.34 -5.55
CA ASP A 141 -3.32 -14.26 -6.46
C ASP A 141 -1.86 -13.84 -6.75
N ASP A 142 -1.41 -12.68 -6.25
CA ASP A 142 -0.03 -12.21 -6.39
C ASP A 142 0.83 -12.62 -5.18
N PRO A 143 1.90 -13.42 -5.36
CA PRO A 143 2.74 -13.87 -4.26
C PRO A 143 3.42 -12.74 -3.48
N GLN A 144 3.84 -11.68 -4.17
CA GLN A 144 4.55 -10.55 -3.54
C GLN A 144 3.61 -9.68 -2.71
N GLU A 145 2.43 -9.37 -3.24
CA GLU A 145 1.39 -8.67 -2.47
C GLU A 145 0.95 -9.52 -1.26
N THR A 146 0.74 -10.82 -1.43
CA THR A 146 0.44 -11.74 -0.32
C THR A 146 1.52 -11.74 0.74
N SER A 147 2.80 -11.76 0.34
CA SER A 147 3.92 -11.65 1.27
C SER A 147 3.93 -10.31 2.02
N GLN A 148 3.72 -9.20 1.33
CA GLN A 148 3.73 -7.86 1.95
C GLN A 148 2.65 -7.71 3.01
N TYR A 149 1.41 -8.08 2.68
CA TYR A 149 0.28 -7.98 3.60
C TYR A 149 0.36 -9.03 4.72
N GLY A 150 0.82 -10.25 4.42
CA GLY A 150 1.06 -11.29 5.42
C GLY A 150 2.10 -10.89 6.45
N ILE A 151 3.23 -10.30 6.02
CA ILE A 151 4.27 -9.79 6.92
C ILE A 151 3.75 -8.60 7.75
N ALA A 152 2.96 -7.70 7.14
CA ALA A 152 2.34 -6.58 7.86
C ALA A 152 1.41 -7.08 8.97
N ALA A 153 0.54 -8.06 8.69
CA ALA A 153 -0.35 -8.67 9.68
C ALA A 153 0.44 -9.38 10.79
N MET A 154 1.47 -10.17 10.43
CA MET A 154 2.36 -10.82 11.39
C MET A 154 3.02 -9.83 12.34
N ASN A 155 3.56 -8.72 11.83
CA ASN A 155 4.14 -7.66 12.66
C ASN A 155 3.08 -7.04 13.60
N GLY A 156 1.84 -6.86 13.13
CA GLY A 156 0.74 -6.34 13.95
C GLY A 156 0.40 -7.24 15.15
N TYR A 157 0.28 -8.55 14.91
CA TYR A 157 0.07 -9.53 15.99
C TYR A 157 1.24 -9.58 16.98
N LYS A 158 2.47 -9.52 16.46
CA LYS A 158 3.69 -9.51 17.27
C LYS A 158 3.82 -8.29 18.17
N ASP A 159 3.52 -7.10 17.64
CA ASP A 159 3.57 -5.86 18.41
C ASP A 159 2.48 -5.78 19.49
N ALA A 160 1.40 -6.55 19.35
CA ALA A 160 0.40 -6.75 20.38
C ALA A 160 0.81 -7.80 21.44
N GLY A 161 1.94 -8.48 21.26
CA GLY A 161 2.46 -9.47 22.21
C GLY A 161 1.75 -10.83 22.16
N VAL A 162 1.20 -11.20 21.00
CA VAL A 162 0.54 -12.49 20.73
C VAL A 162 1.40 -13.31 19.77
N ALA A 163 1.47 -14.62 19.99
CA ALA A 163 2.22 -15.51 19.10
C ALA A 163 1.49 -15.71 17.76
N THR A 164 2.24 -15.83 16.68
CA THR A 164 1.70 -15.93 15.31
C THR A 164 1.96 -17.29 14.70
N CYS A 165 0.97 -17.83 14.00
CA CYS A 165 1.08 -19.10 13.28
C CYS A 165 0.73 -18.91 11.80
N GLY A 166 1.74 -18.90 10.92
CA GLY A 166 1.54 -18.78 9.47
C GLY A 166 0.88 -20.03 8.91
N LYS A 167 -0.05 -19.90 7.97
CA LYS A 167 -0.81 -21.03 7.40
C LYS A 167 -1.23 -20.83 5.95
N HIS A 168 -1.49 -21.86 5.15
CA HIS A 168 -1.35 -23.29 5.44
C HIS A 168 -0.19 -23.87 4.62
N PHE A 169 0.88 -24.31 5.29
CA PHE A 169 2.07 -24.82 4.62
C PHE A 169 1.83 -26.23 4.06
N PRO A 170 2.29 -26.59 2.83
CA PRO A 170 3.05 -25.77 1.88
C PRO A 170 2.22 -24.80 1.03
N SER A 171 0.95 -25.12 0.74
CA SER A 171 -0.02 -24.18 0.17
C SER A 171 -1.41 -24.80 0.10
N TYR A 172 -2.44 -24.04 0.47
CA TYR A 172 -3.85 -24.37 0.20
C TYR A 172 -4.45 -23.59 -0.98
N GLY A 173 -3.66 -22.69 -1.58
CA GLY A 173 -4.13 -21.76 -2.60
C GLY A 173 -4.43 -22.37 -3.97
N ASN A 174 -3.93 -23.59 -4.24
CA ASN A 174 -4.09 -24.31 -5.51
C ASN A 174 -4.37 -25.80 -5.30
N LEU A 175 -5.42 -26.09 -4.54
CA LEU A 175 -5.84 -27.46 -4.30
C LEU A 175 -6.79 -27.92 -5.40
N ASP A 176 -6.52 -29.10 -5.95
CA ASP A 176 -7.42 -29.81 -6.85
C ASP A 176 -8.09 -30.97 -6.12
N PHE A 177 -9.32 -31.30 -6.52
CA PHE A 177 -10.08 -32.43 -6.00
C PHE A 177 -10.26 -33.43 -7.15
N LEU A 178 -9.43 -34.46 -7.18
CA LEU A 178 -9.40 -35.48 -8.25
C LEU A 178 -10.60 -36.47 -8.21
N GLY A 179 -11.64 -36.19 -7.41
CA GLY A 179 -12.78 -37.06 -7.18
C GLY A 179 -13.96 -36.36 -6.50
N SER A 180 -14.50 -36.96 -5.44
CA SER A 180 -15.60 -36.35 -4.68
C SER A 180 -15.09 -35.19 -3.81
N THR A 181 -15.95 -34.24 -3.40
CA THR A 181 -15.55 -33.18 -2.45
C THR A 181 -15.10 -33.69 -1.08
N LEU A 182 -15.26 -34.99 -0.81
CA LEU A 182 -14.87 -35.68 0.42
C LEU A 182 -13.41 -36.18 0.36
N ASP A 183 -12.81 -36.25 -0.82
CA ASP A 183 -11.47 -36.77 -1.01
C ASP A 183 -10.40 -35.76 -0.54
N ILE A 184 -9.16 -36.23 -0.35
CA ILE A 184 -8.05 -35.38 0.10
C ILE A 184 -7.73 -34.36 -1.00
N PRO A 185 -7.65 -33.06 -0.68
CA PRO A 185 -7.22 -32.08 -1.66
C PRO A 185 -5.75 -32.32 -2.01
N VAL A 186 -5.44 -32.35 -3.31
CA VAL A 186 -4.09 -32.63 -3.82
C VAL A 186 -3.49 -31.38 -4.44
N ILE A 187 -2.21 -31.13 -4.14
CA ILE A 187 -1.38 -30.18 -4.86
C ILE A 187 -0.81 -30.89 -6.08
N THR A 188 -1.19 -30.42 -7.28
CA THR A 188 -0.75 -30.96 -8.57
C THR A 188 0.52 -30.30 -9.10
N GLN A 189 0.97 -29.22 -8.47
CA GLN A 189 2.17 -28.49 -8.86
C GLN A 189 3.44 -29.19 -8.40
N THR A 190 4.49 -29.04 -9.19
CA THR A 190 5.85 -29.47 -8.83
C THR A 190 6.44 -28.58 -7.72
N LEU A 191 7.46 -29.07 -7.03
CA LEU A 191 8.12 -28.31 -5.96
C LEU A 191 8.75 -27.01 -6.49
N GLU A 192 9.30 -27.04 -7.70
CA GLU A 192 9.88 -25.87 -8.38
C GLU A 192 8.81 -24.80 -8.67
N GLU A 193 7.64 -25.20 -9.14
CA GLU A 193 6.50 -24.30 -9.38
C GLU A 193 5.98 -23.69 -8.07
N LEU A 194 5.91 -24.49 -7.00
CA LEU A 194 5.56 -24.01 -5.66
C LEU A 194 6.58 -23.01 -5.14
N SER A 195 7.88 -23.26 -5.33
CA SER A 195 8.98 -22.39 -4.89
C SER A 195 8.95 -21.01 -5.57
N LEU A 196 8.58 -20.95 -6.84
CA LEU A 196 8.45 -19.71 -7.60
C LEU A 196 7.17 -18.92 -7.32
N SER A 197 6.16 -19.54 -6.72
CA SER A 197 4.83 -18.94 -6.51
C SER A 197 4.35 -19.05 -5.07
N ALA A 198 3.75 -20.19 -4.69
CA ALA A 198 3.02 -20.37 -3.45
C ALA A 198 3.89 -20.32 -2.19
N LEU A 199 5.17 -20.72 -2.27
CA LEU A 199 6.09 -20.71 -1.14
C LEU A 199 6.73 -19.33 -0.88
N VAL A 200 6.59 -18.37 -1.79
CA VAL A 200 7.21 -17.04 -1.65
C VAL A 200 6.80 -16.32 -0.36
N PRO A 201 5.50 -16.24 0.02
CA PRO A 201 5.11 -15.62 1.28
C PRO A 201 5.66 -16.35 2.50
N PHE A 202 5.69 -17.68 2.48
CA PHE A 202 6.22 -18.49 3.58
C PHE A 202 7.73 -18.26 3.75
N ARG A 203 8.51 -18.34 2.67
CA ARG A 203 9.95 -18.11 2.68
C ARG A 203 10.28 -16.70 3.20
N ASN A 204 9.56 -15.69 2.72
CA ASN A 204 9.79 -14.31 3.16
C ASN A 204 9.40 -14.13 4.64
N ALA A 205 8.31 -14.73 5.10
CA ALA A 205 7.89 -14.69 6.50
C ALA A 205 8.93 -15.37 7.42
N ILE A 206 9.45 -16.54 7.03
CA ILE A 206 10.52 -17.25 7.76
C ILE A 206 11.80 -16.41 7.78
N ALA A 207 12.19 -15.82 6.65
CA ALA A 207 13.39 -14.98 6.54
C ALA A 207 13.37 -13.74 7.44
N THR A 208 12.19 -13.25 7.85
CA THR A 208 12.11 -12.17 8.86
C THR A 208 12.60 -12.59 10.25
N GLY A 209 12.64 -13.90 10.54
CA GLY A 209 12.98 -14.44 11.85
C GLY A 209 11.95 -14.18 12.95
N LYS A 210 10.78 -13.60 12.62
CA LYS A 210 9.75 -13.22 13.58
C LYS A 210 8.59 -14.22 13.70
N LEU A 211 8.46 -15.17 12.78
CA LEU A 211 7.37 -16.14 12.79
C LEU A 211 7.55 -17.19 13.89
N ASP A 212 6.60 -17.29 14.83
CA ASP A 212 6.69 -18.25 15.95
C ASP A 212 6.34 -19.66 15.57
N ALA A 213 5.25 -19.82 14.80
CA ALA A 213 4.69 -21.11 14.46
C ALA A 213 4.30 -21.19 12.98
N MET A 214 4.25 -22.41 12.46
CA MET A 214 3.78 -22.73 11.12
C MET A 214 2.74 -23.84 11.21
N PHE A 215 1.59 -23.62 10.59
CA PHE A 215 0.53 -24.61 10.48
C PHE A 215 0.71 -25.40 9.18
N VAL A 216 0.90 -26.71 9.31
CA VAL A 216 1.10 -27.62 8.18
C VAL A 216 -0.24 -28.25 7.81
N GLY A 217 -0.69 -28.00 6.59
CA GLY A 217 -1.97 -28.47 6.10
C GLY A 217 -2.02 -29.98 5.83
N GLY A 218 -3.23 -30.53 5.83
CA GLY A 218 -3.53 -31.94 5.53
C GLY A 218 -3.85 -32.20 4.06
N CYS A 219 -3.11 -31.59 3.13
CA CYS A 219 -3.24 -31.83 1.69
C CYS A 219 -2.26 -32.90 1.19
N GLY A 220 -2.61 -33.61 0.12
CA GLY A 220 -1.70 -34.53 -0.56
C GLY A 220 -0.79 -33.77 -1.54
N ILE A 221 0.41 -34.30 -1.79
CA ILE A 221 1.33 -33.77 -2.81
C ILE A 221 1.52 -34.85 -3.87
N SER A 222 1.24 -34.51 -5.13
CA SER A 222 1.46 -35.43 -6.25
C SER A 222 2.95 -35.43 -6.60
N ASN A 223 3.65 -36.52 -6.29
CA ASN A 223 5.03 -36.74 -6.71
C ASN A 223 5.10 -38.07 -7.49
N PRO A 224 5.83 -38.19 -8.61
CA PRO A 224 5.86 -39.39 -9.44
C PRO A 224 6.34 -40.67 -8.73
N SER A 225 6.96 -40.53 -7.55
CA SER A 225 7.42 -41.61 -6.67
C SER A 225 6.60 -41.80 -5.39
N MET A 226 5.55 -41.01 -5.14
CA MET A 226 4.82 -41.00 -3.86
C MET A 226 3.45 -41.68 -3.95
N SER A 227 3.20 -42.62 -3.03
CA SER A 227 1.85 -42.90 -2.54
C SER A 227 1.31 -41.64 -1.84
N VAL A 228 0.04 -41.31 -2.07
CA VAL A 228 -0.62 -40.10 -1.54
C VAL A 228 -0.55 -40.09 -0.01
N ASN A 229 0.36 -39.28 0.55
CA ASN A 229 0.46 -39.04 2.00
C ASN A 229 0.17 -37.55 2.27
N HIS A 230 -0.49 -37.27 3.41
CA HIS A 230 -0.78 -35.91 3.85
C HIS A 230 0.51 -35.13 4.19
N ALA A 231 0.57 -33.86 3.79
CA ALA A 231 1.73 -32.99 4.01
C ALA A 231 2.14 -32.87 5.48
N CYS A 232 1.16 -32.83 6.41
CA CYS A 232 1.43 -32.81 7.86
C CYS A 232 2.03 -34.10 8.43
N LEU A 233 2.02 -35.20 7.68
CA LEU A 233 2.56 -36.51 8.07
C LEU A 233 3.81 -36.91 7.26
N SER A 234 4.31 -36.02 6.40
CA SER A 234 5.42 -36.31 5.49
C SER A 234 6.71 -35.63 5.94
N GLU A 235 7.76 -36.43 6.19
CA GLU A 235 9.10 -35.95 6.54
C GLU A 235 9.70 -35.05 5.44
N GLN A 236 9.46 -35.39 4.17
CA GLN A 236 9.91 -34.60 3.02
C GLN A 236 9.35 -33.17 3.02
N VAL A 237 8.14 -32.99 3.55
CA VAL A 237 7.50 -31.66 3.60
C VAL A 237 7.91 -30.89 4.85
N VAL A 238 7.88 -31.55 6.02
CA VAL A 238 8.09 -30.84 7.28
C VAL A 238 9.58 -30.73 7.60
N ASP A 239 10.36 -31.81 7.54
CA ASP A 239 11.78 -31.75 7.85
C ASP A 239 12.62 -31.28 6.65
N ASP A 240 12.49 -31.90 5.47
CA ASP A 240 13.34 -31.53 4.33
C ASP A 240 13.01 -30.13 3.80
N LEU A 241 11.74 -29.86 3.46
CA LEU A 241 11.36 -28.56 2.89
C LEU A 241 11.27 -27.45 3.97
N LEU A 242 10.49 -27.64 5.03
CA LEU A 242 10.26 -26.56 6.02
C LEU A 242 11.47 -26.34 6.96
N ARG A 243 12.10 -27.39 7.50
CA ARG A 243 13.25 -27.23 8.41
C ARG A 243 14.56 -27.02 7.68
N ASN A 244 14.90 -27.89 6.71
CA ASN A 244 16.23 -27.90 6.09
C ASN A 244 16.35 -26.86 4.97
N GLU A 245 15.43 -26.85 4.01
CA GLU A 245 15.50 -25.93 2.85
C GLU A 245 15.11 -24.49 3.22
N LEU A 246 13.97 -24.30 3.90
CA LEU A 246 13.47 -22.96 4.28
C LEU A 246 14.06 -22.44 5.60
N GLY A 247 14.72 -23.28 6.40
CA GLY A 247 15.40 -22.88 7.64
C GLY A 247 14.46 -22.49 8.79
N PHE A 248 13.23 -23.02 8.85
CA PHE A 248 12.27 -22.63 9.89
C PHE A 248 12.63 -23.19 11.28
N ALA A 249 12.95 -22.31 12.22
CA ALA A 249 13.34 -22.68 13.59
C ALA A 249 12.19 -22.64 14.62
N GLY A 250 10.99 -22.19 14.24
CA GLY A 250 9.81 -22.04 15.12
C GLY A 250 9.04 -23.34 15.35
N VAL A 251 7.81 -23.27 15.86
CA VAL A 251 6.97 -24.43 16.20
C VAL A 251 6.17 -24.90 14.98
N ALA A 252 6.28 -26.16 14.57
CA ALA A 252 5.43 -26.74 13.53
C ALA A 252 4.17 -27.37 14.17
N ILE A 253 2.99 -26.99 13.68
CA ILE A 253 1.68 -27.47 14.16
C ILE A 253 1.03 -28.30 13.04
N SER A 254 0.58 -29.52 13.35
CA SER A 254 -0.12 -30.37 12.39
C SER A 254 -1.54 -29.86 12.11
N GLU A 255 -2.08 -30.23 10.94
CA GLU A 255 -3.53 -30.23 10.72
C GLU A 255 -4.23 -31.14 11.73
N CYS A 256 -5.53 -30.91 11.93
CA CYS A 256 -6.32 -31.70 12.86
C CYS A 256 -6.42 -33.17 12.43
N LEU A 257 -5.92 -34.08 13.26
CA LEU A 257 -5.96 -35.53 13.00
C LEU A 257 -7.38 -36.14 13.09
N GLU A 258 -8.36 -35.39 13.62
CA GLU A 258 -9.77 -35.80 13.60
C GLU A 258 -10.42 -35.61 12.22
N MET A 259 -9.70 -35.08 11.23
CA MET A 259 -10.23 -34.98 9.87
C MET A 259 -10.54 -36.39 9.32
N GLU A 260 -11.75 -36.60 8.80
CA GLU A 260 -12.25 -37.93 8.40
C GLU A 260 -11.27 -38.68 7.46
N ALA A 261 -10.65 -37.99 6.50
CA ALA A 261 -9.67 -38.63 5.61
C ALA A 261 -8.45 -39.18 6.38
N LEU A 262 -7.87 -38.37 7.27
CA LEU A 262 -6.75 -38.78 8.13
C LEU A 262 -7.15 -39.91 9.09
N ARG A 263 -8.32 -39.78 9.71
CA ARG A 263 -8.84 -40.74 10.69
C ARG A 263 -9.14 -42.09 10.04
N THR A 264 -9.72 -42.09 8.84
CA THR A 264 -10.20 -43.31 8.17
C THR A 264 -9.07 -44.02 7.41
N GLU A 265 -8.11 -43.29 6.85
CA GLU A 265 -7.00 -43.91 6.12
C GLU A 265 -5.86 -44.38 7.03
N ILE A 266 -5.46 -43.56 8.01
CA ILE A 266 -4.23 -43.79 8.81
C ILE A 266 -4.57 -44.15 10.27
N GLY A 267 -5.65 -43.59 10.79
CA GLY A 267 -6.01 -43.70 12.21
C GLY A 267 -5.20 -42.74 13.09
N VAL A 268 -5.80 -42.32 14.21
CA VAL A 268 -5.28 -41.21 15.01
C VAL A 268 -4.02 -41.58 15.78
N LYS A 269 -3.91 -42.82 16.28
CA LYS A 269 -2.71 -43.32 16.97
C LYS A 269 -1.48 -43.26 16.06
N THR A 270 -1.57 -43.90 14.89
CA THR A 270 -0.51 -43.94 13.89
C THR A 270 -0.21 -42.54 13.36
N GLY A 271 -1.25 -41.76 13.05
CA GLY A 271 -1.10 -40.39 12.57
C GLY A 271 -0.39 -39.47 13.59
N THR A 272 -0.60 -39.69 14.90
CA THR A 272 0.11 -38.93 15.94
C THR A 272 1.61 -39.24 15.94
N VAL A 273 1.99 -40.52 15.80
CA VAL A 273 3.40 -40.92 15.72
C VAL A 273 4.04 -40.36 14.45
N MET A 274 3.39 -40.55 13.30
CA MET A 274 3.86 -40.05 12.01
C MET A 274 4.02 -38.52 11.98
N ALA A 275 3.12 -37.75 12.59
CA ALA A 275 3.23 -36.30 12.63
C ALA A 275 4.48 -35.84 13.41
N VAL A 276 4.76 -36.48 14.55
CA VAL A 276 5.93 -36.16 15.39
C VAL A 276 7.22 -36.61 14.72
N GLU A 277 7.20 -37.79 14.11
CA GLU A 277 8.32 -38.31 13.31
C GLU A 277 8.62 -37.40 12.12
N ALA A 278 7.60 -36.92 11.42
CA ALA A 278 7.74 -36.04 10.25
C ALA A 278 8.34 -34.66 10.56
N GLY A 279 8.09 -34.08 11.75
CA GLY A 279 8.57 -32.71 12.05
C GLY A 279 7.70 -31.85 12.94
N CYS A 280 6.48 -32.31 13.24
CA CYS A 280 5.51 -31.52 13.97
C CYS A 280 5.83 -31.49 15.46
N ASP A 281 5.94 -30.29 16.03
CA ASP A 281 6.19 -30.09 17.46
C ASP A 281 4.88 -30.11 18.28
N LEU A 282 3.76 -29.73 17.64
CA LEU A 282 2.41 -29.78 18.21
C LEU A 282 1.45 -30.54 17.28
N VAL A 283 0.78 -31.56 17.81
CA VAL A 283 -0.27 -32.31 17.10
C VAL A 283 -1.64 -31.82 17.53
N LEU A 284 -2.50 -31.48 16.57
CA LEU A 284 -3.81 -30.87 16.78
C LEU A 284 -4.97 -31.88 16.78
N LEU A 285 -5.83 -31.81 17.81
CA LEU A 285 -7.08 -32.58 17.93
C LEU A 285 -8.24 -31.72 18.44
N CYS A 286 -9.26 -31.50 17.62
CA CYS A 286 -10.21 -30.40 17.87
C CYS A 286 -11.29 -30.67 18.93
N ARG A 287 -11.77 -31.91 19.16
CA ARG A 287 -13.02 -32.11 19.92
C ARG A 287 -13.15 -33.41 20.70
N ALA A 288 -12.87 -34.55 20.10
CA ALA A 288 -13.37 -35.83 20.58
C ALA A 288 -12.47 -36.41 21.67
N TYR A 289 -13.00 -36.51 22.90
CA TYR A 289 -12.21 -36.89 24.09
C TYR A 289 -11.60 -38.29 23.99
N ASP A 290 -12.35 -39.25 23.46
CA ASP A 290 -11.89 -40.60 23.14
C ASP A 290 -10.70 -40.58 22.17
N VAL A 291 -10.81 -39.79 21.11
CA VAL A 291 -9.77 -39.63 20.09
C VAL A 291 -8.52 -38.92 20.67
N GLN A 292 -8.71 -37.96 21.58
CA GLN A 292 -7.64 -37.28 22.29
C GLN A 292 -6.84 -38.22 23.19
N LEU A 293 -7.52 -39.12 23.91
CA LEU A 293 -6.87 -40.17 24.70
C LEU A 293 -6.13 -41.17 23.81
N GLU A 294 -6.70 -41.52 22.65
CA GLU A 294 -6.02 -42.37 21.68
C GLU A 294 -4.71 -41.74 21.19
N ALA A 295 -4.69 -40.44 20.89
CA ALA A 295 -3.47 -39.75 20.49
C ALA A 295 -2.39 -39.78 21.60
N ILE A 296 -2.79 -39.58 22.86
CA ILE A 296 -1.87 -39.69 24.01
C ILE A 296 -1.31 -41.12 24.12
N ALA A 297 -2.16 -42.14 23.97
CA ALA A 297 -1.73 -43.53 23.98
C ALA A 297 -0.79 -43.85 22.81
N GLY A 298 -1.08 -43.32 21.61
CA GLY A 298 -0.23 -43.44 20.44
C GLY A 298 1.16 -42.84 20.65
N LEU A 299 1.23 -41.65 21.25
CA LEU A 299 2.51 -41.01 21.58
C LEU A 299 3.32 -41.84 22.57
N LYS A 300 2.69 -42.38 23.63
CA LYS A 300 3.37 -43.27 24.60
C LYS A 300 3.95 -44.50 23.93
N LEU A 301 3.13 -45.19 23.13
CA LEU A 301 3.56 -46.38 22.38
C LEU A 301 4.68 -46.06 21.38
N GLY A 302 4.63 -44.90 20.70
CA GLY A 302 5.67 -44.47 19.78
C GLY A 302 7.03 -44.28 20.47
N VAL A 303 7.04 -43.81 21.73
CA VAL A 303 8.26 -43.68 22.53
C VAL A 303 8.73 -45.03 23.08
N GLU A 304 7.80 -45.85 23.58
CA GLU A 304 8.09 -47.19 24.12
C GLU A 304 8.67 -48.12 23.06
N ASN A 305 8.19 -48.02 21.82
CA ASN A 305 8.66 -48.81 20.68
C ASN A 305 9.84 -48.15 19.94
N GLU A 306 10.42 -47.07 20.48
CA GLU A 306 11.56 -46.33 19.89
C GLU A 306 11.33 -45.78 18.47
N LEU A 307 10.07 -45.70 18.01
CA LEU A 307 9.70 -45.02 16.77
C LEU A 307 9.94 -43.50 16.87
N ILE A 308 9.76 -42.94 18.07
CA ILE A 308 10.04 -41.53 18.36
C ILE A 308 11.25 -41.45 19.29
N THR A 309 12.35 -40.89 18.80
CA THR A 309 13.55 -40.68 19.62
C THR A 309 13.31 -39.63 20.71
N LYS A 310 13.95 -39.81 21.87
CA LYS A 310 13.86 -38.83 22.97
C LYS A 310 14.41 -37.46 22.56
N GLU A 311 15.44 -37.44 21.73
CA GLU A 311 16.06 -36.22 21.18
C GLU A 311 15.06 -35.40 20.35
N ARG A 312 14.22 -36.07 19.55
CA ARG A 312 13.14 -35.42 18.79
C ARG A 312 12.17 -34.71 19.73
N ILE A 313 11.72 -35.40 20.78
CA ILE A 313 10.82 -34.85 21.79
C ILE A 313 11.44 -33.65 22.49
N TYR A 314 12.69 -33.75 22.93
CA TYR A 314 13.37 -32.64 23.60
C TYR A 314 13.56 -31.43 22.69
N THR A 315 13.85 -31.67 21.40
CA THR A 315 13.96 -30.60 20.41
C THR A 315 12.63 -29.87 20.24
N SER A 316 11.53 -30.61 20.06
CA SER A 316 10.19 -30.03 19.97
C SER A 316 9.77 -29.31 21.25
N LEU A 317 10.03 -29.91 22.41
CA LEU A 317 9.75 -29.32 23.72
C LEU A 317 10.50 -27.99 23.90
N LYS A 318 11.78 -27.91 23.52
CA LYS A 318 12.57 -26.68 23.60
C LYS A 318 11.96 -25.55 22.76
N ARG A 319 11.47 -25.85 21.56
CA ARG A 319 10.78 -24.87 20.69
C ARG A 319 9.46 -24.40 21.30
N VAL A 320 8.62 -25.33 21.77
CA VAL A 320 7.33 -25.00 22.39
C VAL A 320 7.51 -24.18 23.67
N LEU A 321 8.47 -24.55 24.53
CA LEU A 321 8.77 -23.78 25.75
C LEU A 321 9.33 -22.39 25.44
N ARG A 322 10.21 -22.26 24.44
CA ARG A 322 10.71 -20.96 23.97
C ARG A 322 9.55 -20.07 23.51
N MET A 323 8.61 -20.61 22.75
CA MET A 323 7.42 -19.89 22.30
C MET A 323 6.57 -19.43 23.50
N LYS A 324 6.29 -20.34 24.45
CA LYS A 324 5.53 -20.02 25.68
C LYS A 324 6.14 -18.89 26.49
N VAL A 325 7.45 -18.96 26.77
CA VAL A 325 8.17 -17.95 27.56
C VAL A 325 8.13 -16.58 26.88
N THR A 326 8.10 -16.54 25.56
CA THR A 326 8.06 -15.28 24.80
C THR A 326 6.65 -14.66 24.80
N CYS A 327 5.59 -15.45 24.77
CA CYS A 327 4.22 -14.95 24.61
C CYS A 327 3.46 -14.76 25.94
N THR A 328 3.76 -15.55 26.97
CA THR A 328 2.98 -15.60 28.20
C THR A 328 3.84 -15.82 29.45
N SER A 329 3.31 -15.42 30.61
CA SER A 329 3.85 -15.66 31.94
C SER A 329 2.70 -15.87 32.91
N TRP A 330 2.91 -16.52 34.06
CA TRP A 330 1.83 -16.73 35.04
C TRP A 330 1.17 -15.42 35.48
N THR A 331 1.94 -14.35 35.62
CA THR A 331 1.41 -13.01 35.94
C THR A 331 0.45 -12.49 34.86
N LYS A 332 0.81 -12.64 33.57
CA LYS A 332 -0.02 -12.22 32.43
C LYS A 332 -1.23 -13.14 32.21
N ALA A 333 -1.05 -14.44 32.39
CA ALA A 333 -2.08 -15.45 32.14
C ALA A 333 -3.20 -15.45 33.19
N LEU A 334 -2.87 -15.23 34.46
CA LEU A 334 -3.85 -15.18 35.55
C LEU A 334 -4.55 -13.82 35.66
N ASN A 335 -3.91 -12.74 35.20
CA ASN A 335 -4.48 -11.39 35.23
C ASN A 335 -4.59 -10.79 33.82
N PRO A 336 -5.47 -11.33 32.95
CA PRO A 336 -5.71 -10.70 31.67
C PRO A 336 -6.33 -9.30 31.87
N PRO A 337 -6.06 -8.32 30.98
CA PRO A 337 -6.61 -6.96 31.08
C PRO A 337 -8.14 -6.91 31.15
N GLY A 338 -8.81 -7.90 30.56
CA GLY A 338 -10.25 -8.09 30.64
C GLY A 338 -11.06 -6.98 29.99
N ILE A 339 -12.31 -6.85 30.43
CA ILE A 339 -13.32 -5.97 29.83
C ILE A 339 -12.97 -4.48 29.99
N ALA A 340 -12.32 -4.08 31.09
CA ALA A 340 -11.97 -2.68 31.33
C ALA A 340 -11.08 -2.09 30.23
N LEU A 341 -10.16 -2.90 29.68
CA LEU A 341 -9.37 -2.49 28.53
C LEU A 341 -10.21 -2.45 27.25
N LEU A 342 -11.02 -3.49 27.01
CA LEU A 342 -11.88 -3.60 25.82
C LEU A 342 -12.83 -2.40 25.69
N SER A 343 -13.52 -2.01 26.76
CA SER A 343 -14.41 -0.83 26.75
C SER A 343 -13.68 0.47 26.40
N LYS A 344 -12.41 0.61 26.81
CA LYS A 344 -11.62 1.81 26.53
C LYS A 344 -11.15 1.88 25.08
N ILE A 345 -10.77 0.74 24.48
CA ILE A 345 -10.22 0.69 23.12
C ILE A 345 -11.32 0.55 22.05
N HIS A 346 -12.47 -0.02 22.38
CA HIS A 346 -13.54 -0.35 21.45
C HIS A 346 -13.94 0.81 20.52
N PRO A 347 -14.15 2.07 20.98
CA PRO A 347 -14.50 3.17 20.07
C PRO A 347 -13.44 3.44 18.99
N SER A 348 -12.15 3.29 19.33
CA SER A 348 -11.05 3.50 18.39
C SER A 348 -10.94 2.36 17.36
N HIS A 349 -11.18 1.13 17.79
CA HIS A 349 -11.18 -0.06 16.94
C HIS A 349 -12.41 -0.11 16.03
N LEU A 350 -13.57 0.34 16.52
CA LEU A 350 -14.79 0.46 15.74
C LEU A 350 -14.60 1.49 14.61
N ALA A 351 -14.00 2.64 14.90
CA ALA A 351 -13.66 3.64 13.88
C ALA A 351 -12.67 3.09 12.84
N LEU A 352 -11.69 2.29 13.27
CA LEU A 352 -10.77 1.60 12.37
C LEU A 352 -11.49 0.55 11.51
N SER A 353 -12.40 -0.22 12.09
CA SER A 353 -13.22 -1.23 11.40
C SER A 353 -14.07 -0.58 10.31
N LEU A 354 -14.84 0.47 10.64
CA LEU A 354 -15.68 1.19 9.68
C LEU A 354 -14.85 1.74 8.52
N LYS A 355 -13.70 2.36 8.82
CA LYS A 355 -12.78 2.85 7.79
C LYS A 355 -12.24 1.71 6.91
N ALA A 356 -11.87 0.58 7.52
CA ALA A 356 -11.36 -0.56 6.78
C ALA A 356 -12.42 -1.16 5.85
N TYR A 357 -13.67 -1.23 6.30
CA TYR A 357 -14.79 -1.67 5.46
C TYR A 357 -15.06 -0.69 4.32
N ASP A 358 -15.09 0.62 4.59
CA ASP A 358 -15.30 1.65 3.55
C ASP A 358 -14.22 1.61 2.48
N ASP A 359 -12.95 1.52 2.89
CA ASP A 359 -11.82 1.42 1.96
C ASP A 359 -11.82 0.09 1.19
N SER A 360 -12.43 -0.98 1.72
CA SER A 360 -12.49 -2.30 1.07
C SER A 360 -13.51 -2.39 -0.07
N ILE A 361 -14.62 -1.63 -0.01
CA ILE A 361 -15.69 -1.71 -1.01
C ILE A 361 -15.12 -1.37 -2.39
N THR A 362 -15.27 -2.29 -3.33
CA THR A 362 -14.69 -2.19 -4.67
C THR A 362 -15.80 -2.16 -5.72
N VAL A 363 -15.92 -1.04 -6.43
CA VAL A 363 -16.74 -0.96 -7.64
C VAL A 363 -15.89 -1.49 -8.80
N MET A 364 -16.17 -2.72 -9.22
CA MET A 364 -15.44 -3.35 -10.32
C MET A 364 -15.76 -2.64 -11.64
N ARG A 365 -17.01 -2.22 -11.81
CA ARG A 365 -17.56 -1.66 -13.04
C ARG A 365 -18.92 -1.05 -12.75
N ASP A 366 -19.21 0.06 -13.41
CA ASP A 366 -20.51 0.72 -13.40
C ASP A 366 -20.75 1.31 -14.79
N ALA A 367 -21.09 0.44 -15.75
CA ALA A 367 -21.18 0.81 -17.17
C ALA A 367 -22.28 1.85 -17.44
N ASP A 368 -23.40 1.73 -16.73
CA ASP A 368 -24.59 2.58 -16.89
C ASP A 368 -24.57 3.78 -15.92
N LYS A 369 -23.49 3.98 -15.15
CA LYS A 369 -23.35 5.03 -14.12
C LYS A 369 -24.55 5.08 -13.16
N ILE A 370 -24.90 3.92 -12.61
CA ILE A 370 -26.08 3.73 -11.76
C ILE A 370 -25.85 4.29 -10.34
N LEU A 371 -24.59 4.37 -9.90
CA LEU A 371 -24.24 4.82 -8.55
C LEU A 371 -23.91 6.32 -8.52
N PRO A 372 -24.38 7.07 -7.51
CA PRO A 372 -25.21 6.63 -6.37
C PRO A 372 -26.71 6.50 -6.71
N LEU A 373 -27.40 5.57 -6.07
CA LEU A 373 -28.81 5.24 -6.36
C LEU A 373 -29.78 6.40 -6.08
N ASN A 374 -29.43 7.31 -5.16
CA ASN A 374 -30.24 8.47 -4.79
C ASN A 374 -30.43 9.47 -5.94
N GLU A 375 -29.46 9.58 -6.85
CA GLU A 375 -29.55 10.50 -8.00
C GLU A 375 -30.39 9.91 -9.14
N LEU A 376 -30.47 8.57 -9.21
CA LEU A 376 -31.12 7.87 -10.31
C LEU A 376 -32.61 7.60 -10.04
N MET A 377 -32.97 7.23 -8.81
CA MET A 377 -34.30 6.71 -8.50
C MET A 377 -35.22 7.75 -7.85
N HIS A 378 -36.48 7.79 -8.28
CA HIS A 378 -37.53 8.57 -7.60
C HIS A 378 -38.12 7.81 -6.41
N GLN A 379 -38.71 8.54 -5.44
CA GLN A 379 -39.28 7.95 -4.21
C GLN A 379 -40.40 6.94 -4.48
N GLU A 380 -41.14 7.08 -5.59
CA GLU A 380 -42.26 6.19 -5.94
C GLU A 380 -41.82 4.89 -6.64
N GLU A 381 -40.60 4.83 -7.17
CA GLU A 381 -40.09 3.66 -7.89
C GLU A 381 -39.84 2.48 -6.92
N GLU A 382 -40.01 1.23 -7.37
CA GLU A 382 -39.76 0.04 -6.54
C GLU A 382 -38.31 -0.47 -6.70
N LEU A 383 -37.66 -0.78 -5.58
CA LEU A 383 -36.33 -1.41 -5.53
C LEU A 383 -36.54 -2.86 -5.09
N LEU A 384 -35.96 -3.80 -5.85
CA LEU A 384 -36.02 -5.22 -5.56
C LEU A 384 -34.65 -5.73 -5.11
N LEU A 385 -34.58 -6.27 -3.90
CA LEU A 385 -33.42 -6.96 -3.35
C LEU A 385 -33.62 -8.48 -3.46
N LEU A 386 -32.69 -9.14 -4.16
CA LEU A 386 -32.64 -10.59 -4.36
C LEU A 386 -31.40 -11.16 -3.66
N THR A 387 -31.60 -11.97 -2.62
CA THR A 387 -30.48 -12.51 -1.82
C THR A 387 -30.41 -14.04 -1.86
N PRO A 388 -29.22 -14.65 -1.85
CA PRO A 388 -29.09 -16.09 -1.80
C PRO A 388 -29.26 -16.58 -0.35
N LEU A 389 -29.51 -17.88 -0.19
CA LEU A 389 -29.39 -18.54 1.11
C LEU A 389 -27.93 -18.94 1.32
N VAL A 390 -27.25 -18.25 2.24
CA VAL A 390 -25.81 -18.43 2.50
C VAL A 390 -25.59 -18.98 3.91
N LYS A 391 -24.72 -19.99 4.01
CA LYS A 391 -24.23 -20.51 5.30
C LYS A 391 -22.91 -19.82 5.65
N PRO A 392 -22.59 -19.62 6.95
CA PRO A 392 -21.32 -19.05 7.39
C PRO A 392 -20.11 -19.78 6.81
N LEU A 393 -19.03 -19.04 6.53
CA LEU A 393 -17.79 -19.64 6.04
C LEU A 393 -17.11 -20.42 7.17
N PRO A 394 -16.76 -21.69 6.93
CA PRO A 394 -16.05 -22.50 7.91
C PRO A 394 -14.57 -22.08 8.02
N ALA A 395 -14.05 -22.06 9.25
CA ALA A 395 -12.66 -21.68 9.53
C ALA A 395 -11.61 -22.61 8.89
N SER A 396 -11.92 -23.90 8.74
CA SER A 396 -11.06 -24.87 8.07
C SER A 396 -11.84 -25.83 7.17
N ALA A 397 -11.12 -26.56 6.31
CA ALA A 397 -11.70 -27.65 5.51
C ALA A 397 -12.43 -28.69 6.40
N MET A 398 -11.93 -28.89 7.62
CA MET A 398 -12.60 -29.69 8.64
C MET A 398 -13.89 -29.02 9.16
N THR A 399 -13.87 -27.72 9.50
CA THR A 399 -15.08 -26.99 9.92
C THR A 399 -16.18 -27.01 8.85
N LYS A 400 -15.79 -26.99 7.57
CA LYS A 400 -16.71 -27.10 6.42
C LYS A 400 -17.43 -28.44 6.42
N ARG A 401 -16.65 -29.52 6.54
CA ARG A 401 -17.15 -30.89 6.55
C ARG A 401 -18.03 -31.18 7.77
N ILE A 402 -17.77 -30.56 8.93
CA ILE A 402 -18.62 -30.65 10.13
C ILE A 402 -20.01 -30.05 9.89
N LEU A 403 -20.11 -28.92 9.20
CA LEU A 403 -21.40 -28.29 8.85
C LEU A 403 -22.18 -29.12 7.82
N GLU A 404 -21.49 -29.86 6.97
CA GLU A 404 -22.08 -30.69 5.90
C GLU A 404 -22.47 -32.10 6.38
N GLY A 405 -21.70 -32.70 7.30
CA GLY A 405 -21.91 -34.08 7.79
C GLY A 405 -23.16 -34.29 8.67
N LYS A 406 -23.69 -33.23 9.29
CA LYS A 406 -24.93 -33.31 10.09
C LYS A 406 -26.20 -33.57 9.28
N ASN A 407 -26.18 -33.39 7.95
CA ASN A 407 -27.35 -33.64 7.10
C ASN A 407 -27.62 -35.13 6.82
N LYS A 408 -26.79 -36.06 7.32
CA LYS A 408 -26.94 -37.51 7.09
C LYS A 408 -27.45 -38.33 8.29
N ALA A 409 -27.62 -37.74 9.47
CA ALA A 409 -28.15 -38.45 10.64
C ALA A 409 -29.63 -38.08 10.87
N ASN A 410 -30.52 -39.05 10.65
CA ASN A 410 -31.95 -38.96 10.98
C ASN A 410 -32.15 -38.61 12.47
N ALA A 411 -32.53 -37.38 12.75
CA ALA A 411 -33.19 -36.99 14.00
C ALA A 411 -34.35 -36.03 13.65
N PRO A 412 -35.48 -36.07 14.38
CA PRO A 412 -36.69 -35.39 13.97
C PRO A 412 -36.52 -33.87 13.98
N GLN A 413 -37.16 -33.24 13.00
CA GLN A 413 -37.34 -31.80 12.88
C GLN A 413 -37.89 -31.19 14.18
N SER A 414 -37.18 -30.20 14.73
CA SER A 414 -37.73 -29.07 15.52
C SER A 414 -36.61 -28.29 16.21
N ILE A 415 -35.72 -27.63 15.46
CA ILE A 415 -34.83 -26.57 16.00
C ILE A 415 -34.63 -25.48 14.93
N HIS A 416 -35.72 -25.03 14.29
CA HIS A 416 -35.64 -23.87 13.40
C HIS A 416 -35.95 -22.55 14.13
N ASP A 417 -36.68 -22.59 15.25
CA ASP A 417 -37.20 -21.37 15.89
C ASP A 417 -36.47 -20.89 17.17
N GLN A 418 -35.55 -21.67 17.75
CA GLN A 418 -34.83 -21.22 18.96
C GLN A 418 -33.56 -20.40 18.70
N TRP A 419 -33.13 -20.25 17.45
CA TRP A 419 -31.90 -19.53 17.11
C TRP A 419 -32.10 -18.01 16.99
N ILE A 420 -33.35 -17.52 16.90
CA ILE A 420 -33.63 -16.15 16.44
C ILE A 420 -33.62 -15.07 17.54
N HIS A 421 -33.64 -15.39 18.84
CA HIS A 421 -33.97 -14.34 19.83
C HIS A 421 -33.07 -14.04 21.03
N ASN A 422 -31.96 -14.73 21.33
CA ASN A 422 -31.25 -14.45 22.60
C ASN A 422 -29.72 -14.31 22.61
N HIS A 423 -29.00 -14.26 21.48
CA HIS A 423 -27.53 -14.17 21.53
C HIS A 423 -26.96 -13.12 20.58
N ARG A 424 -26.83 -11.87 21.05
CA ARG A 424 -26.20 -10.73 20.34
C ARG A 424 -24.69 -10.85 20.14
N GLY A 425 -24.04 -11.86 20.73
CA GLY A 425 -22.58 -12.10 20.64
C GLY A 425 -22.17 -13.16 19.61
N ALA A 426 -23.05 -13.58 18.69
CA ALA A 426 -22.75 -14.61 17.70
C ALA A 426 -22.84 -14.05 16.28
N ILE A 427 -21.96 -14.52 15.39
CA ILE A 427 -22.00 -14.17 13.97
C ILE A 427 -23.35 -14.62 13.39
N MET A 428 -24.10 -13.66 12.85
CA MET A 428 -25.41 -13.90 12.25
C MET A 428 -25.32 -14.84 11.04
N SER A 429 -26.40 -15.60 10.80
CA SER A 429 -26.53 -16.41 9.58
C SER A 429 -26.65 -15.49 8.37
N GLY A 430 -26.28 -15.97 7.18
CA GLY A 430 -26.39 -15.16 5.96
C GLY A 430 -27.80 -14.62 5.73
N GLU A 431 -28.83 -15.41 6.03
CA GLU A 431 -30.23 -14.96 5.98
C GLU A 431 -30.53 -13.83 6.97
N GLY A 432 -30.05 -13.95 8.21
CA GLY A 432 -30.18 -12.90 9.22
C GLY A 432 -29.52 -11.59 8.79
N VAL A 433 -28.28 -11.66 8.28
CA VAL A 433 -27.56 -10.49 7.80
C VAL A 433 -28.25 -9.85 6.59
N PHE A 434 -28.71 -10.66 5.63
CA PHE A 434 -29.40 -10.13 4.45
C PHE A 434 -30.75 -9.49 4.77
N ARG A 435 -31.44 -9.97 5.81
CA ARG A 435 -32.67 -9.35 6.32
C ARG A 435 -32.38 -7.98 6.96
N GLU A 436 -31.34 -7.86 7.77
CA GLU A 436 -30.92 -6.57 8.34
C GLU A 436 -30.36 -5.61 7.28
N PHE A 437 -29.67 -6.14 6.27
CA PHE A 437 -29.28 -5.38 5.08
C PHE A 437 -30.50 -4.82 4.35
N GLY A 438 -31.53 -5.63 4.10
CA GLY A 438 -32.79 -5.17 3.50
C GLY A 438 -33.45 -4.07 4.34
N LYS A 439 -33.52 -4.22 5.66
CA LYS A 439 -34.04 -3.17 6.55
C LYS A 439 -33.23 -1.88 6.49
N SER A 440 -31.90 -1.99 6.50
CA SER A 440 -30.99 -0.83 6.42
C SER A 440 -31.11 -0.11 5.09
N LEU A 441 -31.23 -0.87 3.99
CA LEU A 441 -31.46 -0.35 2.64
C LEU A 441 -32.82 0.37 2.54
N ALA A 442 -33.87 -0.16 3.16
CA ALA A 442 -35.18 0.48 3.23
C ALA A 442 -35.15 1.79 4.03
N ARG A 443 -34.39 1.84 5.15
CA ARG A 443 -34.21 3.05 5.97
C ARG A 443 -33.48 4.15 5.20
N ALA A 444 -32.36 3.82 4.56
CA ALA A 444 -31.57 4.78 3.79
C ALA A 444 -32.33 5.34 2.58
N ARG A 445 -33.18 4.52 1.96
CA ARG A 445 -33.97 4.91 0.79
C ARG A 445 -35.16 5.82 1.11
N HIS A 446 -35.76 5.69 2.30
CA HIS A 446 -37.07 6.28 2.63
C HIS A 446 -38.17 5.94 1.60
N GLY A 447 -38.19 4.71 1.06
CA GLY A 447 -39.10 4.31 -0.03
C GLY A 447 -39.43 2.81 -0.05
N LYS A 448 -40.24 2.36 -1.03
CA LYS A 448 -40.69 0.97 -1.13
C LYS A 448 -39.55 0.01 -1.52
N LEU A 449 -39.22 -0.93 -0.64
CA LEU A 449 -38.27 -2.01 -0.91
C LEU A 449 -38.98 -3.37 -0.89
N LEU A 450 -38.75 -4.18 -1.93
CA LEU A 450 -39.18 -5.56 -1.99
C LEU A 450 -37.95 -6.44 -1.76
N HIS A 451 -38.01 -7.38 -0.81
CA HIS A 451 -36.91 -8.29 -0.52
C HIS A 451 -37.40 -9.73 -0.64
N THR A 452 -36.73 -10.55 -1.44
CA THR A 452 -36.99 -11.99 -1.52
C THR A 452 -35.71 -12.79 -1.72
N SER A 453 -35.70 -14.02 -1.23
CA SER A 453 -34.58 -14.94 -1.38
C SER A 453 -34.75 -15.83 -2.62
N TYR A 454 -33.65 -16.15 -3.31
CA TYR A 454 -33.64 -17.09 -4.42
C TYR A 454 -32.84 -18.36 -4.08
N THR A 455 -33.21 -19.48 -4.73
CA THR A 455 -32.69 -20.82 -4.44
C THR A 455 -32.32 -21.57 -5.71
N ALA A 456 -31.89 -22.83 -5.57
CA ALA A 456 -31.58 -23.72 -6.69
C ALA A 456 -32.77 -24.00 -7.64
N ASN A 457 -34.00 -23.65 -7.24
CA ASN A 457 -35.19 -23.77 -8.06
C ASN A 457 -35.28 -22.72 -9.19
N GLY A 458 -34.28 -21.84 -9.30
CA GLY A 458 -34.18 -20.86 -10.39
C GLY A 458 -35.17 -19.70 -10.28
N VAL A 459 -35.43 -19.05 -11.42
CA VAL A 459 -36.40 -17.95 -11.53
C VAL A 459 -37.81 -18.56 -11.49
N ARG A 460 -38.65 -18.06 -10.58
CA ARG A 460 -40.03 -18.51 -10.36
C ARG A 460 -40.98 -17.40 -10.82
N PRO A 461 -42.26 -17.68 -11.10
CA PRO A 461 -43.23 -16.66 -11.52
C PRO A 461 -43.32 -15.46 -10.55
N VAL A 462 -43.14 -15.70 -9.25
CA VAL A 462 -43.05 -14.62 -8.25
C VAL A 462 -41.85 -13.70 -8.48
N HIS A 463 -40.68 -14.25 -8.83
CA HIS A 463 -39.49 -13.46 -9.15
C HIS A 463 -39.72 -12.66 -10.43
N GLU A 464 -40.32 -13.25 -11.46
CA GLU A 464 -40.62 -12.57 -12.72
C GLU A 464 -41.56 -11.36 -12.52
N ASN A 465 -42.64 -11.53 -11.76
CA ASN A 465 -43.57 -10.45 -11.43
C ASN A 465 -42.87 -9.30 -10.69
N LEU A 466 -42.04 -9.63 -9.70
CA LEU A 466 -41.26 -8.64 -8.94
C LEU A 466 -40.26 -7.89 -9.84
N ILE A 467 -39.56 -8.59 -10.73
CA ILE A 467 -38.61 -7.98 -11.68
C ILE A 467 -39.32 -7.08 -12.68
N GLN A 468 -40.52 -7.47 -13.15
CA GLN A 468 -41.33 -6.64 -14.05
C GLN A 468 -41.79 -5.33 -13.39
N ARG A 469 -42.09 -5.36 -12.09
CA ARG A 469 -42.51 -4.16 -11.33
C ARG A 469 -41.35 -3.24 -10.93
N ALA A 470 -40.22 -3.79 -10.51
CA ALA A 470 -39.13 -3.01 -9.95
C ALA A 470 -38.35 -2.22 -11.00
N SER A 471 -38.03 -0.96 -10.72
CA SER A 471 -37.21 -0.11 -11.61
C SER A 471 -35.72 -0.38 -11.42
N CYS A 472 -35.31 -0.77 -10.20
CA CYS A 472 -33.95 -1.18 -9.89
C CYS A 472 -33.95 -2.53 -9.17
N ILE A 473 -33.02 -3.40 -9.54
CA ILE A 473 -32.85 -4.73 -8.98
C ILE A 473 -31.43 -4.82 -8.43
N ILE A 474 -31.28 -5.24 -7.18
CA ILE A 474 -30.01 -5.59 -6.56
C ILE A 474 -30.00 -7.09 -6.31
N ILE A 475 -29.05 -7.79 -6.92
CA ILE A 475 -28.79 -9.21 -6.73
C ILE A 475 -27.52 -9.35 -5.92
N VAL A 476 -27.63 -10.02 -4.77
CA VAL A 476 -26.49 -10.42 -3.96
C VAL A 476 -26.05 -11.81 -4.38
N THR A 477 -24.75 -12.05 -4.53
CA THR A 477 -24.17 -13.37 -4.79
C THR A 477 -23.07 -13.70 -3.79
N ALA A 478 -22.98 -14.98 -3.42
CA ALA A 478 -21.94 -15.50 -2.54
C ALA A 478 -21.37 -16.78 -3.15
N ASP A 479 -20.16 -16.66 -3.71
CA ASP A 479 -19.45 -17.73 -4.39
C ASP A 479 -20.27 -18.37 -5.52
N ALA A 480 -20.80 -17.56 -6.43
CA ALA A 480 -21.61 -18.02 -7.56
C ALA A 480 -20.86 -19.02 -8.47
N ASN A 481 -19.54 -18.94 -8.55
CA ASN A 481 -18.72 -19.93 -9.25
C ASN A 481 -18.80 -21.34 -8.63
N ARG A 482 -19.04 -21.42 -7.32
CA ARG A 482 -19.27 -22.70 -6.60
C ARG A 482 -20.73 -23.10 -6.60
N ASN A 483 -21.60 -22.10 -6.54
CA ASN A 483 -23.03 -22.26 -6.50
C ASN A 483 -23.63 -21.92 -7.87
N LEU A 484 -23.51 -22.85 -8.84
CA LEU A 484 -23.91 -22.63 -10.23
C LEU A 484 -25.36 -22.15 -10.40
N TYR A 485 -26.24 -22.45 -9.45
CA TYR A 485 -27.60 -21.92 -9.45
C TYR A 485 -27.65 -20.38 -9.29
N GLN A 486 -26.75 -19.78 -8.51
CA GLN A 486 -26.65 -18.33 -8.36
C GLN A 486 -26.14 -17.70 -9.66
N LEU A 487 -25.17 -18.35 -10.31
CA LEU A 487 -24.66 -17.93 -11.62
C LEU A 487 -25.78 -17.93 -12.67
N GLY A 488 -26.51 -19.05 -12.79
CA GLY A 488 -27.63 -19.19 -13.71
C GLY A 488 -28.77 -18.21 -13.43
N PHE A 489 -29.15 -18.06 -12.15
CA PHE A 489 -30.19 -17.12 -11.72
C PHE A 489 -29.84 -15.67 -12.09
N THR A 490 -28.62 -15.23 -11.75
CA THR A 490 -28.17 -13.86 -12.00
C THR A 490 -28.14 -13.54 -13.50
N LYS A 491 -27.64 -14.47 -14.32
CA LYS A 491 -27.62 -14.31 -15.78
C LYS A 491 -29.03 -14.26 -16.37
N HIS A 492 -29.94 -15.08 -15.86
CA HIS A 492 -31.34 -15.06 -16.29
C HIS A 492 -32.00 -13.71 -16.00
N VAL A 493 -31.82 -13.18 -14.78
CA VAL A 493 -32.37 -11.86 -14.41
C VAL A 493 -31.72 -10.74 -15.23
N ALA A 494 -30.42 -10.80 -15.49
CA ALA A 494 -29.73 -9.83 -16.35
C ALA A 494 -30.28 -9.82 -17.78
N MET A 495 -30.52 -11.00 -18.36
CA MET A 495 -31.16 -11.16 -19.66
C MET A 495 -32.58 -10.58 -19.67
N MET A 496 -33.39 -10.90 -18.64
CA MET A 496 -34.73 -10.32 -18.50
C MET A 496 -34.70 -8.79 -18.42
N CYS A 497 -33.80 -8.22 -17.61
CA CYS A 497 -33.64 -6.77 -17.51
C CYS A 497 -33.26 -6.16 -18.86
N SER A 498 -32.36 -6.81 -19.62
CA SER A 498 -31.98 -6.37 -20.96
C SER A 498 -33.15 -6.41 -21.95
N MET A 499 -33.98 -7.46 -21.91
CA MET A 499 -35.17 -7.56 -22.75
C MET A 499 -36.22 -6.50 -22.41
N LEU A 500 -36.47 -6.26 -21.12
CA LEU A 500 -37.41 -5.22 -20.67
C LEU A 500 -36.90 -3.80 -20.98
N ARG A 501 -35.58 -3.57 -20.94
CA ARG A 501 -34.98 -2.31 -21.44
C ARG A 501 -35.25 -2.13 -22.93
N ALA A 502 -35.13 -3.20 -23.72
CA ALA A 502 -35.38 -3.14 -25.16
C ALA A 502 -36.86 -2.86 -25.50
N THR A 503 -37.80 -3.22 -24.62
CA THR A 503 -39.23 -2.86 -24.75
C THR A 503 -39.58 -1.47 -24.20
N GLY A 504 -38.58 -0.67 -23.80
CA GLY A 504 -38.75 0.70 -23.33
C GLY A 504 -38.96 0.85 -21.83
N GLN A 505 -38.88 -0.23 -21.03
CA GLN A 505 -38.97 -0.13 -19.58
C GLN A 505 -37.64 0.32 -18.96
N ARG A 506 -37.71 1.23 -17.99
CA ARG A 506 -36.54 1.63 -17.20
C ARG A 506 -36.19 0.52 -16.21
N LYS A 507 -35.06 -0.16 -16.45
CA LYS A 507 -34.51 -1.18 -15.54
C LYS A 507 -33.06 -0.88 -15.21
N SER A 508 -32.67 -1.05 -13.96
CA SER A 508 -31.27 -0.95 -13.50
C SER A 508 -30.89 -2.22 -12.74
N LEU A 509 -29.71 -2.78 -13.03
CA LEU A 509 -29.23 -4.00 -12.38
C LEU A 509 -27.91 -3.79 -11.62
N VAL A 510 -28.07 -3.83 -10.30
CA VAL A 510 -27.14 -4.05 -9.20
C VAL A 510 -26.60 -5.48 -9.03
N VAL A 511 -25.37 -5.87 -9.37
CA VAL A 511 -24.84 -7.18 -8.87
C VAL A 511 -23.78 -6.94 -7.80
N VAL A 512 -23.99 -7.52 -6.62
CA VAL A 512 -23.11 -7.39 -5.46
C VAL A 512 -22.56 -8.77 -5.10
N ALA A 513 -21.27 -8.99 -5.29
CA ALA A 513 -20.59 -10.17 -4.78
C ALA A 513 -20.08 -9.93 -3.35
N VAL A 514 -20.60 -10.71 -2.41
CA VAL A 514 -20.29 -10.54 -0.98
C VAL A 514 -19.21 -11.48 -0.45
N SER A 515 -18.74 -12.40 -1.28
CA SER A 515 -17.62 -13.29 -0.97
C SER A 515 -16.62 -13.22 -2.13
N SER A 516 -16.53 -14.26 -2.97
CA SER A 516 -15.65 -14.30 -4.12
C SER A 516 -15.88 -13.12 -5.08
N PRO A 517 -14.87 -12.27 -5.32
CA PRO A 517 -14.97 -11.20 -6.32
C PRO A 517 -14.89 -11.73 -7.76
N TYR A 518 -14.61 -13.02 -7.94
CA TYR A 518 -14.41 -13.65 -9.25
C TYR A 518 -15.72 -14.15 -9.88
N ASP A 519 -16.87 -14.01 -9.20
CA ASP A 519 -18.18 -14.50 -9.66
C ASP A 519 -18.55 -13.95 -11.05
N PHE A 520 -18.39 -12.64 -11.25
CA PHE A 520 -18.70 -11.96 -12.52
C PHE A 520 -17.59 -11.01 -12.98
N ALA A 521 -16.39 -11.10 -12.40
CA ALA A 521 -15.27 -10.22 -12.72
C ALA A 521 -14.98 -10.12 -14.22
N MET A 522 -15.04 -11.24 -14.94
CA MET A 522 -14.77 -11.31 -16.38
C MET A 522 -16.03 -11.23 -17.26
N ASP A 523 -17.23 -11.30 -16.68
CA ASP A 523 -18.48 -11.41 -17.45
C ASP A 523 -19.02 -10.06 -17.90
N LYS A 524 -18.68 -9.68 -19.14
CA LYS A 524 -19.18 -8.53 -19.94
C LYS A 524 -20.66 -8.14 -19.76
N THR A 525 -21.52 -9.11 -19.50
CA THR A 525 -22.98 -8.93 -19.57
C THR A 525 -23.57 -8.16 -18.39
N ILE A 526 -22.87 -8.14 -17.24
CA ILE A 526 -23.37 -7.50 -16.00
C ILE A 526 -22.93 -6.02 -15.91
N GLY A 527 -23.77 -5.06 -16.31
CA GLY A 527 -23.40 -3.63 -16.38
C GLY A 527 -22.71 -3.06 -15.13
N THR A 528 -23.29 -3.27 -13.94
CA THR A 528 -22.78 -2.74 -12.67
C THR A 528 -22.49 -3.89 -11.69
N TYR A 529 -21.24 -3.97 -11.21
CA TYR A 529 -20.74 -5.05 -10.35
C TYR A 529 -19.89 -4.48 -9.21
N ILE A 530 -20.25 -4.83 -7.98
CA ILE A 530 -19.63 -4.38 -6.73
C ILE A 530 -19.16 -5.60 -5.92
N CYS A 531 -18.01 -5.48 -5.27
CA CYS A 531 -17.47 -6.50 -4.38
C CYS A 531 -17.31 -5.94 -2.96
N THR A 532 -17.79 -6.70 -1.96
CA THR A 532 -17.61 -6.35 -0.53
C THR A 532 -16.60 -7.25 0.18
N PHE A 533 -16.23 -8.41 -0.40
CA PHE A 533 -15.28 -9.40 0.15
C PHE A 533 -15.66 -10.00 1.51
N ASP A 534 -16.82 -9.62 2.03
CA ASP A 534 -17.37 -10.05 3.30
C ASP A 534 -18.88 -9.79 3.31
N PHE A 535 -19.64 -10.66 4.00
CA PHE A 535 -21.10 -10.56 4.14
C PHE A 535 -21.52 -10.28 5.58
N THR A 536 -20.61 -9.81 6.44
CA THR A 536 -20.91 -9.35 7.79
C THR A 536 -21.82 -8.11 7.78
N GLU A 537 -22.49 -7.84 8.90
CA GLU A 537 -23.40 -6.70 9.02
C GLU A 537 -22.67 -5.37 8.77
N THR A 538 -21.45 -5.22 9.27
CA THR A 538 -20.61 -4.02 9.06
C THR A 538 -20.25 -3.82 7.58
N ALA A 539 -19.99 -4.91 6.84
CA ALA A 539 -19.77 -4.86 5.40
C ALA A 539 -21.04 -4.44 4.64
N MET A 540 -22.20 -4.98 5.03
CA MET A 540 -23.49 -4.63 4.41
C MET A 540 -23.91 -3.20 4.72
N SER A 541 -23.67 -2.71 5.94
CA SER A 541 -23.89 -1.31 6.31
C SER A 541 -23.02 -0.37 5.47
N SER A 542 -21.74 -0.72 5.29
CA SER A 542 -20.82 0.05 4.43
C SER A 542 -21.22 0.00 2.95
N LEU A 543 -21.78 -1.11 2.49
CA LEU A 543 -22.38 -1.22 1.15
C LEU A 543 -23.60 -0.30 0.99
N VAL A 544 -24.51 -0.23 1.97
CA VAL A 544 -25.66 0.70 1.92
C VAL A 544 -25.16 2.14 1.76
N ARG A 545 -24.20 2.56 2.60
CA ARG A 545 -23.57 3.88 2.54
C ARG A 545 -22.92 4.16 1.17
N ALA A 546 -22.22 3.18 0.61
CA ALA A 546 -21.64 3.26 -0.73
C ALA A 546 -22.68 3.37 -1.86
N LEU A 547 -23.77 2.59 -1.78
CA LEU A 547 -24.84 2.60 -2.78
C LEU A 547 -25.59 3.94 -2.83
N PHE A 548 -25.71 4.61 -1.69
CA PHE A 548 -26.41 5.89 -1.56
C PHE A 548 -25.52 7.13 -1.59
N GLY A 549 -24.20 6.94 -1.71
CA GLY A 549 -23.25 8.04 -1.98
C GLY A 549 -22.70 8.73 -0.73
N ASP A 550 -22.83 8.15 0.46
CA ASP A 550 -22.26 8.71 1.69
C ASP A 550 -20.72 8.80 1.64
N PHE A 551 -20.10 7.93 0.86
CA PHE A 551 -18.69 8.00 0.49
C PHE A 551 -18.46 7.39 -0.90
N THR A 552 -17.34 7.74 -1.54
CA THR A 552 -16.93 7.15 -2.82
C THR A 552 -16.05 5.91 -2.56
N PRO A 553 -16.45 4.70 -3.02
CA PRO A 553 -15.65 3.49 -2.85
C PRO A 553 -14.27 3.61 -3.52
N ARG A 554 -13.21 3.24 -2.79
CA ARG A 554 -11.82 3.33 -3.27
C ARG A 554 -11.13 1.98 -3.45
N GLY A 555 -11.80 0.90 -3.04
CA GLY A 555 -11.26 -0.44 -3.12
C GLY A 555 -10.88 -0.84 -4.54
N THR A 556 -9.82 -1.62 -4.66
CA THR A 556 -9.35 -2.20 -5.91
C THR A 556 -9.15 -3.69 -5.72
N LEU A 557 -9.64 -4.52 -6.63
CA LEU A 557 -9.44 -5.97 -6.55
C LEU A 557 -7.95 -6.29 -6.39
N PRO A 558 -7.51 -7.00 -5.33
CA PRO A 558 -6.11 -7.31 -5.10
C PRO A 558 -5.56 -8.27 -6.16
N GLY A 559 -4.25 -8.27 -6.31
CA GLY A 559 -3.55 -9.24 -7.14
C GLY A 559 -3.35 -8.87 -8.62
N THR A 560 -3.33 -9.87 -9.50
CA THR A 560 -3.03 -9.74 -10.93
C THR A 560 -4.06 -8.89 -11.66
N LEU A 561 -5.31 -8.86 -11.22
CA LEU A 561 -6.35 -7.99 -11.78
C LEU A 561 -6.17 -6.51 -11.36
N ARG A 562 -5.62 -6.25 -10.16
CA ARG A 562 -5.11 -4.92 -9.76
C ARG A 562 -4.03 -4.45 -10.71
N LYS A 563 -3.09 -5.36 -10.98
CA LYS A 563 -2.00 -5.14 -11.93
C LYS A 563 -2.52 -5.04 -13.34
N SER A 564 -3.59 -5.74 -13.75
CA SER A 564 -4.22 -5.62 -15.06
C SER A 564 -4.85 -4.25 -15.26
N ARG A 565 -5.61 -3.71 -14.28
CA ARG A 565 -6.13 -2.33 -14.33
C ARG A 565 -5.03 -1.26 -14.24
N LYS A 566 -3.97 -1.50 -13.44
CA LYS A 566 -2.77 -0.64 -13.43
C LYS A 566 -1.89 -0.83 -14.67
N SER A 567 -1.95 -1.97 -15.35
CA SER A 567 -1.18 -2.36 -16.55
C SER A 567 -1.96 -2.17 -17.85
N ALA A 568 -3.21 -1.73 -17.77
CA ALA A 568 -3.86 -1.01 -18.86
C ALA A 568 -3.22 0.39 -19.03
N LYS A 569 -2.47 0.87 -18.02
CA LYS A 569 -1.27 1.69 -18.24
C LYS A 569 -0.07 0.77 -18.17
N SER A 570 0.14 -0.01 -19.23
CA SER A 570 1.36 -0.79 -19.40
C SER A 570 2.53 0.14 -19.03
N ARG A 571 3.40 -0.31 -18.12
CA ARG A 571 4.67 0.36 -17.85
C ARG A 571 5.49 0.23 -19.13
N GLN A 572 5.15 1.02 -20.14
CA GLN A 572 5.84 1.07 -21.40
C GLN A 572 7.23 1.62 -21.08
N HIS A 573 8.23 0.76 -21.24
CA HIS A 573 9.61 1.21 -21.27
C HIS A 573 9.81 1.90 -22.62
N TRP A 574 9.61 3.21 -22.62
CA TRP A 574 9.92 4.04 -23.77
C TRP A 574 11.42 3.98 -24.07
N LEU A 575 11.75 3.83 -25.34
CA LEU A 575 13.12 3.97 -25.83
C LEU A 575 13.56 5.41 -25.59
N VAL A 576 14.64 5.58 -24.84
CA VAL A 576 15.26 6.88 -24.56
C VAL A 576 16.55 6.98 -25.37
N GLU A 577 16.60 7.95 -26.26
CA GLU A 577 17.77 8.26 -27.08
C GLU A 577 18.56 9.42 -26.47
N ALA A 578 19.83 9.56 -26.83
CA ALA A 578 20.58 10.79 -26.58
C ALA A 578 20.00 11.91 -27.45
N TYR A 579 19.92 13.12 -26.88
CA TYR A 579 19.53 14.32 -27.60
C TYR A 579 20.61 14.70 -28.62
N ASP A 580 20.19 14.94 -29.85
CA ASP A 580 21.04 15.46 -30.91
C ASP A 580 20.55 16.86 -31.32
N ARG A 581 21.46 17.83 -31.35
CA ARG A 581 21.13 19.24 -31.58
C ARG A 581 20.51 19.49 -32.96
N GLU A 582 21.07 18.89 -34.00
CA GLU A 582 20.60 19.13 -35.37
C GLU A 582 19.25 18.42 -35.60
N ARG A 583 19.06 17.25 -34.99
CA ARG A 583 17.85 16.44 -35.14
C ARG A 583 16.67 16.92 -34.27
N ASP A 584 16.90 17.19 -33.00
CA ASP A 584 15.85 17.24 -31.97
C ASP A 584 15.48 18.68 -31.54
N ARG A 585 16.27 19.70 -31.90
CA ARG A 585 16.06 21.10 -31.45
C ARG A 585 14.70 21.67 -31.83
N HIS A 586 14.23 21.43 -33.05
CA HIS A 586 12.90 21.90 -33.47
C HIS A 586 11.78 21.22 -32.67
N GLY A 587 11.86 19.90 -32.50
CA GLY A 587 10.89 19.14 -31.71
C GLY A 587 10.88 19.52 -30.22
N LEU A 588 12.04 19.92 -29.67
CA LEU A 588 12.13 20.44 -28.30
C LEU A 588 11.41 21.80 -28.18
N GLN A 589 11.58 22.69 -29.17
CA GLN A 589 10.88 23.96 -29.20
C GLN A 589 9.36 23.77 -29.23
N ASP A 590 8.87 22.84 -30.05
CA ASP A 590 7.44 22.52 -30.12
C ASP A 590 6.88 21.94 -28.81
N LEU A 591 7.67 21.08 -28.16
CA LEU A 591 7.33 20.52 -26.85
C LEU A 591 7.24 21.61 -25.78
N ILE A 592 8.18 22.56 -25.75
CA ILE A 592 8.18 23.70 -24.83
C ILE A 592 6.94 24.57 -25.07
N HIS A 593 6.61 24.88 -26.34
CA HIS A 593 5.39 25.63 -26.66
C HIS A 593 4.11 24.88 -26.24
N ALA A 594 4.06 23.55 -26.41
CA ALA A 594 2.92 22.75 -25.96
C ALA A 594 2.76 22.79 -24.43
N LEU A 595 3.87 22.76 -23.69
CA LEU A 595 3.88 22.90 -22.24
C LEU A 595 3.44 24.30 -21.80
N ALA A 596 3.94 25.35 -22.46
CA ALA A 596 3.57 26.73 -22.17
C ALA A 596 2.08 27.00 -22.40
N ARG A 597 1.46 26.35 -23.40
CA ARG A 597 0.00 26.43 -23.64
C ARG A 597 -0.83 25.67 -22.60
N ALA A 598 -0.29 24.59 -22.05
CA ALA A 598 -1.00 23.72 -21.11
C ALA A 598 -0.77 24.11 -19.63
N GLY A 599 0.27 24.90 -19.34
CA GLY A 599 0.61 25.37 -18.00
C GLY A 599 -0.36 26.43 -17.47
N ALA A 600 -0.52 26.48 -16.15
CA ALA A 600 -1.27 27.53 -15.46
C ALA A 600 -0.59 28.91 -15.61
N SER A 601 -1.33 29.98 -15.29
CA SER A 601 -0.90 31.39 -15.33
C SER A 601 0.43 31.70 -14.63
N ASN A 602 0.90 30.83 -13.75
CA ASN A 602 2.06 31.05 -12.87
C ASN A 602 3.39 30.52 -13.46
N GLN A 603 3.41 29.95 -14.67
CA GLN A 603 4.63 29.47 -15.34
C GLN A 603 5.05 30.36 -16.53
N GLN A 604 5.00 31.68 -16.36
CA GLN A 604 5.31 32.66 -17.42
C GLN A 604 6.71 32.48 -18.04
N PHE A 605 7.69 32.01 -17.28
CA PHE A 605 9.06 31.76 -17.76
C PHE A 605 9.14 30.68 -18.84
N LEU A 606 8.19 29.72 -18.90
CA LEU A 606 8.14 28.72 -19.97
C LEU A 606 7.83 29.37 -21.33
N GLN A 607 7.09 30.47 -21.35
CA GLN A 607 6.83 31.23 -22.58
C GLN A 607 8.10 31.90 -23.10
N ALA A 608 9.01 32.27 -22.20
CA ALA A 608 10.29 32.90 -22.50
C ALA A 608 11.44 31.88 -22.68
N THR A 609 11.18 30.59 -22.42
CA THR A 609 12.17 29.51 -22.54
C THR A 609 12.25 29.04 -24.00
N ASN A 610 13.47 28.93 -24.51
CA ASN A 610 13.74 28.37 -25.85
C ASN A 610 14.60 27.09 -25.74
N ALA A 611 14.63 26.29 -26.80
CA ALA A 611 15.45 25.08 -26.83
C ALA A 611 16.96 25.38 -26.62
N GLY A 612 17.44 26.52 -27.13
CA GLY A 612 18.83 26.96 -26.98
C GLY A 612 19.23 27.28 -25.53
N ALA A 613 18.29 27.51 -24.62
CA ALA A 613 18.58 27.78 -23.21
C ALA A 613 19.27 26.59 -22.52
N PHE A 614 19.05 25.37 -23.03
CA PHE A 614 19.65 24.15 -22.50
C PHE A 614 21.03 23.83 -23.11
N GLU A 615 21.40 24.48 -24.22
CA GLU A 615 22.63 24.25 -24.98
C GLU A 615 23.72 25.26 -24.54
N LEU A 616 24.58 24.94 -23.57
CA LEU A 616 25.64 25.87 -23.10
C LEU A 616 26.89 25.87 -23.99
N ALA A 617 27.20 24.74 -24.64
CA ALA A 617 28.43 24.56 -25.43
C ALA A 617 29.73 24.94 -24.66
N ASN A 618 29.75 24.72 -23.34
CA ASN A 618 30.90 25.04 -22.48
C ASN A 618 31.74 23.77 -22.24
N PRO A 619 33.05 23.76 -22.55
CA PRO A 619 33.90 22.58 -22.35
C PRO A 619 34.04 22.14 -20.88
N ASN A 620 33.75 23.03 -19.91
CA ASN A 620 33.85 22.72 -18.48
C ASN A 620 32.58 22.10 -17.88
N ILE A 621 31.47 22.06 -18.64
CA ILE A 621 30.19 21.47 -18.21
C ILE A 621 29.81 20.41 -19.24
N ASP A 622 29.81 19.15 -18.83
CA ASP A 622 29.48 18.04 -19.71
C ASP A 622 27.96 17.88 -19.81
N GLU A 623 27.42 17.99 -21.02
CA GLU A 623 26.00 17.95 -21.32
C GLU A 623 25.58 16.53 -21.75
N ALA A 624 24.64 15.93 -21.03
CA ALA A 624 24.09 14.62 -21.34
C ALA A 624 22.56 14.68 -21.37
N HIS A 625 22.00 15.15 -22.47
CA HIS A 625 20.55 15.32 -22.62
C HIS A 625 19.89 14.09 -23.27
N PHE A 626 18.63 13.85 -22.94
CA PHE A 626 17.90 12.65 -23.37
C PHE A 626 16.52 12.98 -23.90
N VAL A 627 16.06 12.23 -24.90
CA VAL A 627 14.76 12.42 -25.54
C VAL A 627 14.00 11.10 -25.69
N VAL A 628 12.67 11.22 -25.69
CA VAL A 628 11.76 10.18 -26.18
C VAL A 628 11.05 10.73 -27.40
N ARG A 629 11.25 10.08 -28.54
CA ARG A 629 10.79 10.54 -29.85
C ARG A 629 9.93 9.48 -30.53
N ASN A 630 8.96 9.92 -31.32
CA ASN A 630 8.30 9.07 -32.30
C ASN A 630 9.18 8.93 -33.53
N SER A 631 9.64 7.71 -33.84
CA SER A 631 10.50 7.44 -34.99
C SER A 631 9.89 7.85 -36.34
N SER A 632 8.56 7.80 -36.47
CA SER A 632 7.87 8.08 -37.74
C SER A 632 7.57 9.56 -37.95
N THR A 633 7.19 10.29 -36.90
CA THR A 633 6.80 11.71 -37.00
C THR A 633 7.89 12.69 -36.55
N GLN A 634 8.99 12.18 -35.99
CA GLN A 634 10.06 12.98 -35.36
C GLN A 634 9.59 13.85 -34.18
N ALA A 635 8.32 13.75 -33.77
CA ALA A 635 7.79 14.50 -32.64
C ALA A 635 8.39 14.00 -31.31
N LEU A 636 8.83 14.94 -30.47
CA LEU A 636 9.31 14.63 -29.12
C LEU A 636 8.13 14.52 -28.15
N TYR A 637 8.03 13.37 -27.47
CA TYR A 637 7.05 13.17 -26.40
C TYR A 637 7.63 13.49 -25.02
N GLY A 638 8.95 13.55 -24.88
CA GLY A 638 9.59 14.03 -23.67
C GLY A 638 11.07 14.33 -23.85
N PHE A 639 11.59 15.16 -22.98
CA PHE A 639 12.97 15.65 -22.96
C PHE A 639 13.49 15.70 -21.51
N CYS A 640 14.77 15.43 -21.32
CA CYS A 640 15.43 15.51 -20.03
C CYS A 640 16.82 16.13 -20.19
N ALA A 641 17.07 17.24 -19.49
CA ALA A 641 18.36 17.88 -19.46
C ALA A 641 19.15 17.40 -18.23
N ALA A 642 20.31 16.82 -18.46
CA ALA A 642 21.27 16.48 -17.40
C ALA A 642 22.66 17.04 -17.73
N TYR A 643 23.36 17.44 -16.68
CA TYR A 643 24.66 18.11 -16.72
C TYR A 643 25.61 17.48 -15.70
N PHE A 644 26.92 17.53 -15.96
CA PHE A 644 27.95 17.11 -15.03
C PHE A 644 29.05 18.17 -14.93
N SER A 645 29.35 18.62 -13.71
CA SER A 645 30.39 19.61 -13.46
C SER A 645 31.10 19.33 -12.14
N LYS A 646 32.44 19.23 -12.17
CA LYS A 646 33.33 19.05 -11.00
C LYS A 646 32.79 18.07 -9.94
N GLY A 647 32.30 16.91 -10.38
CA GLY A 647 31.81 15.85 -9.49
C GLY A 647 30.37 16.00 -8.99
N VAL A 648 29.61 16.99 -9.49
CA VAL A 648 28.18 17.16 -9.24
C VAL A 648 27.39 16.76 -10.49
N GLY A 649 26.50 15.78 -10.36
CA GLY A 649 25.57 15.36 -11.41
C GLY A 649 24.23 16.06 -11.22
N ILE A 650 23.78 16.79 -12.23
CA ILE A 650 22.67 17.74 -12.10
C ILE A 650 21.57 17.36 -13.08
N LEU A 651 20.35 17.24 -12.56
CA LEU A 651 19.14 17.08 -13.36
C LEU A 651 18.47 18.45 -13.52
N GLY A 652 18.63 19.05 -14.69
CA GLY A 652 18.20 20.42 -14.97
C GLY A 652 16.70 20.54 -15.27
N ALA A 653 16.15 19.67 -16.12
CA ALA A 653 14.73 19.72 -16.49
C ALA A 653 14.21 18.36 -16.94
N ILE A 654 12.93 18.08 -16.69
CA ILE A 654 12.20 16.96 -17.31
C ILE A 654 10.90 17.51 -17.89
N PHE A 655 10.72 17.29 -19.18
CA PHE A 655 9.55 17.67 -19.96
C PHE A 655 8.86 16.43 -20.50
N VAL A 656 7.52 16.42 -20.41
CA VAL A 656 6.67 15.38 -21.00
C VAL A 656 5.44 16.06 -21.59
N ASP A 657 5.16 15.76 -22.86
CA ASP A 657 4.00 16.26 -23.58
C ASP A 657 2.73 16.07 -22.73
N PRO A 658 1.94 17.13 -22.45
CA PRO A 658 0.72 17.06 -21.67
C PRO A 658 -0.23 15.93 -22.09
N ALA A 659 -0.40 15.70 -23.40
CA ALA A 659 -1.27 14.66 -23.95
C ALA A 659 -0.72 13.24 -23.74
N LYS A 660 0.59 13.11 -23.46
CA LYS A 660 1.29 11.83 -23.25
C LYS A 660 1.77 11.63 -21.81
N ARG A 661 1.36 12.50 -20.87
CA ARG A 661 1.60 12.29 -19.43
C ARG A 661 0.90 11.01 -18.95
N ASN A 662 1.41 10.42 -17.87
CA ASN A 662 0.98 9.13 -17.33
C ASN A 662 1.27 7.89 -18.19
N LEU A 663 2.08 8.01 -19.25
CA LEU A 663 2.57 6.87 -20.06
C LEU A 663 3.97 6.39 -19.65
N SER A 664 4.46 6.74 -18.46
CA SER A 664 5.81 6.40 -17.96
C SER A 664 7.00 7.04 -18.70
N ILE A 665 6.78 7.93 -19.66
CA ILE A 665 7.84 8.65 -20.41
C ILE A 665 8.81 9.37 -19.47
N GLY A 666 8.28 10.19 -18.55
CA GLY A 666 9.11 10.93 -17.59
C GLY A 666 9.95 10.03 -16.68
N ARG A 667 9.43 8.85 -16.33
CA ARG A 667 10.16 7.86 -15.52
C ARG A 667 11.29 7.20 -16.32
N SER A 668 11.04 6.87 -17.59
CA SER A 668 12.10 6.34 -18.47
C SER A 668 13.23 7.35 -18.67
N LEU A 669 12.88 8.61 -18.93
CA LEU A 669 13.83 9.72 -19.08
C LEU A 669 14.66 9.94 -17.82
N HIS A 670 14.00 10.03 -16.67
CA HIS A 670 14.65 10.20 -15.37
C HIS A 670 15.63 9.07 -15.05
N ARG A 671 15.21 7.81 -15.23
CA ARG A 671 16.06 6.64 -14.98
C ARG A 671 17.28 6.60 -15.90
N ARG A 672 17.11 6.94 -17.19
CA ARG A 672 18.22 7.00 -18.15
C ARG A 672 19.22 8.09 -17.76
N ALA A 673 18.73 9.26 -17.38
CA ALA A 673 19.56 10.38 -16.95
C ALA A 673 20.35 10.06 -15.68
N LEU A 674 19.70 9.50 -14.65
CA LEU A 674 20.39 9.09 -13.43
C LEU A 674 21.47 8.02 -13.68
N ARG A 675 21.18 7.02 -14.53
CA ARG A 675 22.19 6.02 -14.92
C ARG A 675 23.39 6.68 -15.61
N ALA A 676 23.14 7.61 -16.53
CA ALA A 676 24.22 8.31 -17.22
C ALA A 676 25.07 9.16 -16.27
N LEU A 677 24.45 9.85 -15.30
CA LEU A 677 25.17 10.63 -14.29
C LEU A 677 25.97 9.74 -13.33
N THR A 678 25.38 8.63 -12.86
CA THR A 678 26.02 7.73 -11.88
C THR A 678 27.18 6.93 -12.47
N GLN A 679 27.19 6.72 -13.79
CA GLN A 679 28.30 6.07 -14.50
C GLN A 679 29.51 6.99 -14.70
N ARG A 680 29.40 8.30 -14.44
CA ARG A 680 30.52 9.22 -14.60
C ARG A 680 31.51 9.10 -13.43
N PRO A 681 32.82 8.98 -13.71
CA PRO A 681 33.83 8.93 -12.66
C PRO A 681 33.90 10.25 -11.89
N GLY A 682 34.07 10.17 -10.57
CA GLY A 682 34.20 11.35 -9.71
C GLY A 682 32.88 11.99 -9.25
N LEU A 683 31.74 11.33 -9.44
CA LEU A 683 30.46 11.79 -8.90
C LEU A 683 30.45 11.71 -7.36
N THR A 684 30.24 12.86 -6.73
CA THR A 684 30.14 13.01 -5.27
C THR A 684 28.73 13.40 -4.81
N LYS A 685 27.95 14.05 -5.68
CA LYS A 685 26.65 14.64 -5.34
C LYS A 685 25.70 14.63 -6.53
N LEU A 686 24.42 14.35 -6.27
CA LEU A 686 23.32 14.52 -7.22
C LEU A 686 22.45 15.72 -6.84
N GLN A 687 22.02 16.52 -7.82
CA GLN A 687 21.24 17.74 -7.59
C GLN A 687 20.02 17.81 -8.52
N LEU A 688 18.87 18.22 -7.97
CA LEU A 688 17.70 18.63 -8.74
C LEU A 688 17.69 20.15 -8.88
N GLY A 689 17.62 20.62 -10.12
CA GLY A 689 17.71 22.04 -10.45
C GLY A 689 19.16 22.51 -10.56
N LEU A 690 19.35 23.56 -11.35
CA LEU A 690 20.66 24.00 -11.77
C LEU A 690 20.77 25.52 -11.64
N GLY A 691 21.92 25.98 -11.14
CA GLY A 691 22.30 27.38 -11.21
C GLY A 691 22.45 27.84 -12.66
N PHE A 692 23.31 27.20 -13.46
CA PHE A 692 23.57 27.60 -14.85
C PHE A 692 23.62 26.40 -15.83
N PRO A 693 22.77 26.35 -16.89
CA PRO A 693 21.75 27.34 -17.27
C PRO A 693 20.62 27.44 -16.24
N GLY A 694 20.14 28.66 -15.99
CA GLY A 694 19.17 28.97 -14.95
C GLY A 694 17.72 28.83 -15.41
N VAL A 695 17.38 27.71 -16.06
CA VAL A 695 16.00 27.47 -16.55
C VAL A 695 15.09 27.04 -15.41
N PHE A 696 15.52 26.05 -14.61
CA PHE A 696 14.86 25.65 -13.38
C PHE A 696 15.89 25.59 -12.25
N LEU A 697 15.70 26.43 -11.24
CA LEU A 697 16.61 26.49 -10.10
C LEU A 697 16.41 25.31 -9.14
N GLY A 698 15.28 24.60 -9.30
CA GLY A 698 14.80 23.51 -8.47
C GLY A 698 13.40 23.10 -8.88
N ILE A 699 12.69 22.42 -7.99
CA ILE A 699 11.27 22.11 -8.15
C ILE A 699 10.47 23.41 -7.97
N PRO A 700 9.66 23.86 -8.95
CA PRO A 700 8.84 25.06 -8.81
C PRO A 700 7.89 24.98 -7.61
N VAL A 701 7.73 26.07 -6.87
CA VAL A 701 6.78 26.18 -5.76
C VAL A 701 5.44 26.73 -6.29
N ASP A 702 4.54 25.82 -6.67
CA ASP A 702 3.15 26.08 -7.09
C ASP A 702 2.16 25.05 -6.47
N ASP A 703 0.87 25.11 -6.84
CA ASP A 703 -0.16 24.18 -6.34
C ASP A 703 0.16 22.69 -6.64
N ASN A 704 1.00 22.41 -7.64
CA ASN A 704 1.40 21.06 -8.04
C ASN A 704 2.69 20.57 -7.35
N THR A 705 3.33 21.40 -6.51
CA THR A 705 4.59 21.05 -5.82
C THR A 705 4.50 19.73 -5.07
N ALA A 706 3.39 19.48 -4.35
CA ALA A 706 3.21 18.26 -3.57
C ALA A 706 3.17 17.00 -4.45
N ALA A 707 2.53 17.10 -5.62
CA ALA A 707 2.46 16.00 -6.57
C ALA A 707 3.83 15.72 -7.21
N LEU A 708 4.60 16.77 -7.55
CA LEU A 708 5.95 16.64 -8.09
C LEU A 708 6.94 16.06 -7.07
N LYS A 709 6.90 16.53 -5.82
CA LYS A 709 7.70 15.97 -4.72
C LYS A 709 7.39 14.49 -4.51
N SER A 710 6.11 14.11 -4.47
CA SER A 710 5.69 12.71 -4.39
C SER A 710 6.21 11.89 -5.58
N TRP A 711 6.22 12.46 -6.79
CA TRP A 711 6.75 11.79 -7.98
C TRP A 711 8.26 11.56 -7.90
N PHE A 712 9.06 12.55 -7.48
CA PHE A 712 10.51 12.39 -7.31
C PHE A 712 10.85 11.41 -6.18
N ALA A 713 10.14 11.48 -5.04
CA ALA A 713 10.31 10.54 -3.93
C ALA A 713 10.03 9.09 -4.36
N THR A 714 8.98 8.85 -5.16
CA THR A 714 8.60 7.49 -5.60
C THR A 714 9.40 6.97 -6.80
N THR A 715 9.94 7.85 -7.65
CA THR A 715 10.60 7.46 -8.92
C THR A 715 12.10 7.23 -8.76
N GLY A 716 12.74 7.81 -7.75
CA GLY A 716 14.18 7.60 -7.47
C GLY A 716 14.61 7.76 -6.01
N SER A 717 13.68 7.70 -5.05
CA SER A 717 14.01 7.83 -3.61
C SER A 717 14.76 9.12 -3.27
N TRP A 718 14.44 10.23 -3.96
CA TRP A 718 15.00 11.53 -3.60
C TRP A 718 14.56 11.89 -2.18
N ASP A 719 15.52 12.10 -1.30
CA ASP A 719 15.33 12.76 -0.01
C ASP A 719 14.98 14.25 -0.24
N LEU A 720 13.75 14.61 0.12
CA LEU A 720 13.18 15.94 -0.06
C LEU A 720 12.99 16.67 1.29
N GLN A 721 13.62 16.21 2.37
CA GLN A 721 13.41 16.75 3.72
C GLN A 721 14.03 18.14 3.94
N LEU A 722 15.15 18.45 3.27
CA LEU A 722 15.90 19.70 3.44
C LEU A 722 16.15 20.42 2.10
N PRO A 723 15.10 20.94 1.43
CA PRO A 723 15.28 21.70 0.20
C PRO A 723 15.89 23.09 0.47
N LYS A 724 16.77 23.56 -0.40
CA LYS A 724 17.24 24.95 -0.42
C LYS A 724 16.30 25.77 -1.30
N ARG A 725 15.64 26.78 -0.73
CA ARG A 725 14.74 27.65 -1.48
C ARG A 725 15.49 28.77 -2.20
N LEU A 726 15.25 28.89 -3.50
CA LEU A 726 15.81 29.91 -4.39
C LEU A 726 14.67 30.68 -5.06
N THR A 727 14.76 32.00 -5.05
CA THR A 727 13.70 32.89 -5.51
C THR A 727 14.21 33.83 -6.61
N ASN A 728 13.38 34.03 -7.62
CA ASN A 728 13.51 35.07 -8.63
C ASN A 728 12.63 36.26 -8.23
N LEU A 729 13.24 37.44 -8.19
CA LEU A 729 12.61 38.71 -7.86
C LEU A 729 12.64 39.65 -9.05
N ALA A 730 11.71 40.61 -9.13
CA ALA A 730 11.77 41.64 -10.15
C ALA A 730 11.29 43.01 -9.64
N ILE A 731 11.85 44.07 -10.23
CA ILE A 731 11.29 45.42 -10.17
C ILE A 731 10.54 45.63 -11.49
N PRO A 732 9.19 45.70 -11.47
CA PRO A 732 8.38 45.78 -12.68
C PRO A 732 8.55 47.13 -13.42
N ASP A 733 8.61 48.25 -12.70
CA ASP A 733 8.85 49.59 -13.26
C ASP A 733 10.19 50.15 -12.76
N LEU A 734 11.26 49.92 -13.53
CA LEU A 734 12.59 50.43 -13.19
C LEU A 734 12.74 51.93 -13.47
N ALA A 735 11.92 52.50 -14.36
CA ALA A 735 11.96 53.92 -14.70
C ALA A 735 11.49 54.77 -13.53
N GLY A 736 10.38 54.38 -12.88
CA GLY A 736 9.86 55.01 -11.67
C GLY A 736 10.61 54.64 -10.38
N TRP A 737 11.40 53.56 -10.39
CA TRP A 737 12.08 53.09 -9.18
C TRP A 737 13.19 54.04 -8.66
N ALA A 738 13.17 54.28 -7.35
CA ALA A 738 14.19 55.03 -6.62
C ALA A 738 14.69 54.24 -5.41
N ALA A 739 15.97 54.42 -5.09
CA ALA A 739 16.60 53.72 -3.97
C ALA A 739 16.13 54.25 -2.61
N PRO A 740 15.87 53.39 -1.61
CA PRO A 740 15.56 53.86 -0.26
C PRO A 740 16.70 54.69 0.36
N GLU A 741 16.43 55.92 0.80
CA GLU A 741 17.46 56.82 1.35
C GLU A 741 18.13 56.26 2.62
N ALA A 742 17.38 55.55 3.46
CA ALA A 742 17.88 54.92 4.67
C ALA A 742 18.97 53.85 4.38
N LEU A 743 18.87 53.16 3.23
CA LEU A 743 19.86 52.18 2.80
C LEU A 743 21.18 52.86 2.42
N LEU A 744 21.12 53.97 1.68
CA LEU A 744 22.31 54.73 1.28
C LEU A 744 23.10 55.23 2.49
N GLN A 745 22.40 55.73 3.51
CA GLN A 745 23.02 56.16 4.77
C GLN A 745 23.66 54.98 5.51
N SER A 746 22.99 53.82 5.52
CA SER A 746 23.49 52.60 6.18
C SER A 746 24.74 52.04 5.50
N LEU A 747 24.78 52.03 4.16
CA LEU A 747 25.96 51.64 3.39
C LEU A 747 27.14 52.57 3.63
N HIS A 748 26.90 53.88 3.69
CA HIS A 748 27.93 54.87 3.98
C HIS A 748 28.50 54.71 5.40
N ARG A 749 27.63 54.50 6.41
CA ARG A 749 28.06 54.22 7.80
C ARG A 749 28.86 52.93 7.93
N ALA A 750 28.53 51.91 7.13
CA ALA A 750 29.23 50.64 7.13
C ALA A 750 30.59 50.68 6.38
N GLY A 751 30.90 51.78 5.67
CA GLY A 751 32.15 51.92 4.92
C GLY A 751 32.29 50.95 3.74
N ILE A 752 31.16 50.57 3.12
CA ILE A 752 31.13 49.64 1.99
C ILE A 752 31.21 50.42 0.68
N THR A 753 32.16 50.08 -0.19
CA THR A 753 32.30 50.65 -1.54
C THR A 753 31.95 49.63 -2.62
N PHE A 754 31.54 50.11 -3.79
CA PHE A 754 31.13 49.27 -4.91
C PHE A 754 31.87 49.64 -6.20
N ASP A 755 32.43 48.63 -6.86
CA ASP A 755 33.11 48.76 -8.16
C ASP A 755 32.43 47.86 -9.20
N LEU A 756 32.36 48.33 -10.45
CA LEU A 756 31.94 47.51 -11.60
C LEU A 756 33.17 47.07 -12.40
N LEU A 757 33.33 45.76 -12.60
CA LEU A 757 34.38 45.18 -13.42
C LEU A 757 33.85 44.72 -14.77
N HIS A 758 34.64 44.97 -15.82
CA HIS A 758 34.47 44.42 -17.15
C HIS A 758 35.78 43.80 -17.62
N GLY A 759 35.72 42.59 -18.19
CA GLY A 759 36.89 41.95 -18.78
C GLY A 759 37.79 41.17 -17.79
N PRO A 760 38.80 40.46 -18.32
CA PRO A 760 39.68 39.58 -17.56
C PRO A 760 40.91 40.33 -17.01
N ASP A 761 40.71 41.23 -16.06
CA ASP A 761 41.80 41.93 -15.36
C ASP A 761 42.31 41.16 -14.12
N SER A 762 43.41 41.59 -13.48
CA SER A 762 43.89 40.98 -12.22
C SER A 762 42.84 41.00 -11.10
N ALA A 763 41.95 41.99 -11.13
CA ALA A 763 40.79 42.10 -10.27
C ALA A 763 39.75 40.98 -10.47
N ALA A 764 39.71 40.38 -11.67
CA ALA A 764 38.82 39.27 -12.02
C ALA A 764 39.25 37.95 -11.37
N GLU A 765 40.55 37.71 -11.20
CA GLU A 765 41.05 36.51 -10.49
C GLU A 765 40.65 36.51 -9.01
N SER A 766 40.68 37.69 -8.36
CA SER A 766 40.21 37.86 -6.99
C SER A 766 38.71 37.53 -6.85
N VAL A 767 37.90 37.95 -7.82
CA VAL A 767 36.46 37.61 -7.89
C VAL A 767 36.27 36.11 -8.08
N LEU A 768 36.95 35.49 -9.04
CA LEU A 768 36.81 34.06 -9.31
C LEU A 768 37.26 33.23 -8.09
N THR A 769 38.30 33.65 -7.38
CA THR A 769 38.73 33.00 -6.13
C THR A 769 37.67 33.12 -5.04
N HIS A 770 37.06 34.30 -4.88
CA HIS A 770 35.97 34.51 -3.93
C HIS A 770 34.75 33.64 -4.26
N VAL A 771 34.35 33.58 -5.54
CA VAL A 771 33.22 32.76 -6.01
C VAL A 771 33.53 31.29 -5.83
N ALA A 772 34.73 30.82 -6.15
CA ALA A 772 35.13 29.43 -5.92
C ALA A 772 35.05 29.02 -4.45
N THR A 773 35.25 29.97 -3.53
CA THR A 773 35.23 29.72 -2.08
C THR A 773 33.82 29.76 -1.49
N HIS A 774 32.95 30.66 -1.97
CA HIS A 774 31.66 30.97 -1.32
C HIS A 774 30.42 30.62 -2.14
N ALA A 775 30.55 30.25 -3.43
CA ALA A 775 29.41 29.88 -4.25
C ALA A 775 28.81 28.53 -3.85
N ALA A 776 27.50 28.39 -4.04
CA ALA A 776 26.77 27.19 -3.69
C ALA A 776 27.05 25.97 -4.59
N GLY A 777 27.62 26.18 -5.79
CA GLY A 777 27.89 25.12 -6.76
C GLY A 777 28.90 25.52 -7.83
N PRO A 778 29.58 24.54 -8.46
CA PRO A 778 30.59 24.78 -9.49
C PRO A 778 30.04 25.45 -10.76
N GLU A 779 28.73 25.36 -11.00
CA GLU A 779 28.05 26.00 -12.13
C GLU A 779 28.05 27.54 -12.03
N VAL A 780 27.98 28.09 -10.81
CA VAL A 780 27.99 29.53 -10.58
C VAL A 780 29.37 30.11 -10.90
N PHE A 781 30.44 29.36 -10.61
CA PHE A 781 31.79 29.74 -10.98
C PHE A 781 31.95 29.91 -12.50
N GLU A 782 31.40 28.98 -13.28
CA GLU A 782 31.46 29.06 -14.74
C GLU A 782 30.64 30.23 -15.30
N LEU A 783 29.48 30.54 -14.70
CA LEU A 783 28.73 31.74 -15.05
C LEU A 783 29.56 33.01 -14.87
N TYR A 784 30.22 33.18 -13.71
CA TYR A 784 31.08 34.34 -13.46
C TYR A 784 32.24 34.41 -14.45
N ARG A 785 32.84 33.27 -14.80
CA ARG A 785 33.90 33.18 -15.80
C ARG A 785 33.43 33.65 -17.17
N LEU A 786 32.25 33.22 -17.61
CA LEU A 786 31.65 33.65 -18.88
C LEU A 786 31.26 35.14 -18.86
N ALA A 787 30.68 35.62 -17.75
CA ALA A 787 30.32 37.03 -17.60
C ALA A 787 31.54 37.97 -17.68
N LEU A 788 32.68 37.55 -17.12
CA LEU A 788 33.94 38.31 -17.19
C LEU A 788 34.59 38.26 -18.58
N GLN A 789 34.36 37.20 -19.35
CA GLN A 789 34.80 37.11 -20.76
C GLN A 789 33.95 37.99 -21.68
N GLU A 790 32.65 38.14 -21.39
CA GLU A 790 31.70 38.94 -22.16
C GLU A 790 31.68 40.43 -21.72
N SER A 791 32.78 41.14 -22.00
CA SER A 791 33.02 42.52 -21.50
C SER A 791 32.08 43.62 -22.01
N ARG A 792 31.22 43.35 -23.02
CA ARG A 792 30.38 44.38 -23.67
C ARG A 792 28.98 44.51 -23.07
N THR A 793 28.42 43.41 -22.60
CA THR A 793 27.01 43.26 -22.22
C THR A 793 26.86 42.78 -20.78
N CYS A 794 27.92 42.17 -20.23
CA CYS A 794 27.96 41.67 -18.87
C CYS A 794 29.03 42.40 -18.07
N GLY A 795 28.81 42.50 -16.76
CA GLY A 795 29.79 43.03 -15.81
C GLY A 795 29.59 42.42 -14.44
N VAL A 796 30.61 42.52 -13.59
CA VAL A 796 30.53 42.02 -12.21
C VAL A 796 30.67 43.19 -11.25
N VAL A 797 29.64 43.39 -10.42
CA VAL A 797 29.67 44.37 -9.33
C VAL A 797 30.30 43.71 -8.11
N ARG A 798 31.27 44.38 -7.49
CA ARG A 798 31.95 43.94 -6.27
C ARG A 798 31.63 44.89 -5.13
N ALA A 799 31.31 44.34 -3.97
CA ALA A 799 31.26 45.06 -2.71
C ALA A 799 32.58 44.88 -1.96
N LYS A 800 33.16 45.97 -1.46
CA LYS A 800 34.44 45.98 -0.75
C LYS A 800 34.29 46.66 0.61
N SER A 801 35.07 46.19 1.57
CA SER A 801 35.21 46.87 2.87
C SER A 801 36.17 48.06 2.76
N ALA A 802 36.25 48.86 3.81
CA ALA A 802 37.23 49.94 3.95
C ALA A 802 38.70 49.47 3.84
N VAL A 803 38.98 48.17 3.99
CA VAL A 803 40.32 47.55 3.88
C VAL A 803 40.52 46.84 2.53
N ASP A 804 39.68 47.15 1.53
CA ASP A 804 39.69 46.56 0.17
C ASP A 804 39.46 45.04 0.13
N SER A 805 38.93 44.45 1.22
CA SER A 805 38.53 43.04 1.25
C SER A 805 37.18 42.86 0.58
N LEU A 806 37.06 41.85 -0.28
CA LEU A 806 35.85 41.59 -1.06
C LEU A 806 34.75 40.96 -0.19
N LEU A 807 33.66 41.70 0.00
CA LEU A 807 32.53 41.35 0.87
C LEU A 807 31.41 40.61 0.13
N GLY A 808 31.33 40.75 -1.19
CA GLY A 808 30.35 40.04 -2.01
C GLY A 808 30.37 40.50 -3.46
N THR A 809 29.77 39.72 -4.34
CA THR A 809 29.72 40.00 -5.78
C THR A 809 28.36 39.66 -6.39
N VAL A 810 28.05 40.30 -7.50
CA VAL A 810 26.88 39.95 -8.33
C VAL A 810 27.17 40.18 -9.81
N VAL A 811 26.64 39.34 -10.67
CA VAL A 811 26.71 39.52 -12.13
C VAL A 811 25.57 40.43 -12.57
N VAL A 812 25.88 41.41 -13.40
CA VAL A 812 24.91 42.30 -14.03
C VAL A 812 24.92 42.04 -15.53
N CYS A 813 23.74 41.75 -16.08
CA CYS A 813 23.56 41.46 -17.50
C CYS A 813 22.69 42.55 -18.13
N SER A 814 23.20 43.19 -19.19
CA SER A 814 22.39 44.09 -20.01
C SER A 814 21.32 43.30 -20.79
N PRO A 815 20.22 43.95 -21.18
CA PRO A 815 19.26 43.36 -22.11
C PRO A 815 19.96 42.89 -23.40
N GLY A 816 19.65 41.66 -23.84
CA GLY A 816 20.24 41.07 -25.05
C GLY A 816 21.65 40.49 -24.91
N SER A 817 22.17 40.32 -23.69
CA SER A 817 23.42 39.58 -23.44
C SER A 817 23.34 38.11 -23.88
N ALA A 818 24.46 37.50 -24.26
CA ALA A 818 24.48 36.08 -24.62
C ALA A 818 24.07 35.19 -23.42
N LEU A 819 24.46 35.60 -22.19
CA LEU A 819 24.03 34.93 -20.96
C LEU A 819 22.51 34.97 -20.72
N ALA A 820 21.81 36.02 -21.19
CA ALA A 820 20.35 36.05 -21.08
C ALA A 820 19.69 34.93 -21.90
N GLY A 821 20.35 34.39 -22.93
CA GLY A 821 19.84 33.25 -23.71
C GLY A 821 19.68 31.96 -22.89
N HIS A 822 20.46 31.81 -21.82
CA HIS A 822 20.46 30.66 -20.91
C HIS A 822 19.68 30.91 -19.62
N LEU A 823 19.07 32.09 -19.49
CA LEU A 823 18.37 32.56 -18.31
C LEU A 823 16.98 33.07 -18.72
N PRO A 824 15.97 32.18 -18.82
CA PRO A 824 14.62 32.55 -19.27
C PRO A 824 13.98 33.67 -18.45
N ALA A 825 14.36 33.81 -17.17
CA ALA A 825 13.91 34.90 -16.31
C ALA A 825 14.33 36.30 -16.81
N LEU A 826 15.38 36.38 -17.65
CA LEU A 826 15.88 37.62 -18.25
C LEU A 826 15.36 37.84 -19.69
N GLN A 827 14.55 36.91 -20.21
CA GLN A 827 13.97 37.02 -21.54
C GLN A 827 12.59 37.70 -21.45
N PRO A 828 12.25 38.58 -22.41
CA PRO A 828 10.94 39.22 -22.44
C PRO A 828 9.83 38.21 -22.69
N ALA A 829 8.84 38.16 -21.80
CA ALA A 829 7.65 37.31 -21.93
C ALA A 829 6.59 37.97 -22.84
N GLY A 830 6.90 38.08 -24.14
CA GLY A 830 5.96 38.57 -25.16
C GLY A 830 5.76 40.09 -25.26
N THR A 831 6.32 40.89 -24.35
CA THR A 831 6.35 42.36 -24.43
C THR A 831 7.64 42.85 -25.08
N MET A 832 7.63 43.96 -25.83
CA MET A 832 8.83 44.59 -26.41
C MET A 832 9.76 45.25 -25.36
N GLU A 833 9.59 44.93 -24.07
CA GLU A 833 10.30 45.58 -22.97
C GLU A 833 11.69 44.97 -22.76
N MET A 834 12.68 45.84 -22.57
CA MET A 834 14.07 45.44 -22.31
C MET A 834 14.22 45.03 -20.84
N VAL A 835 14.63 43.79 -20.60
CA VAL A 835 14.83 43.23 -19.25
C VAL A 835 16.32 43.19 -18.91
N GLY A 836 16.70 43.85 -17.81
CA GLY A 836 18.05 43.77 -17.24
C GLY A 836 18.15 42.69 -16.16
N GLY A 837 19.32 42.08 -16.02
CA GLY A 837 19.55 40.97 -15.09
C GLY A 837 20.53 41.32 -13.97
N VAL A 838 20.23 40.86 -12.75
CA VAL A 838 21.12 40.84 -11.59
C VAL A 838 21.18 39.38 -11.11
N VAL A 839 22.25 38.69 -11.43
CA VAL A 839 22.30 37.22 -11.35
C VAL A 839 23.45 36.76 -10.45
N ALA A 840 23.21 35.71 -9.69
CA ALA A 840 24.17 35.01 -8.81
C ALA A 840 24.83 35.92 -7.79
N PRO A 841 24.04 36.51 -6.86
CA PRO A 841 24.66 37.13 -5.71
C PRO A 841 25.47 36.10 -4.92
N VAL A 842 26.76 36.34 -4.76
CA VAL A 842 27.65 35.54 -3.89
C VAL A 842 28.07 36.44 -2.75
N VAL A 843 27.49 36.21 -1.57
CA VAL A 843 27.77 36.96 -0.35
C VAL A 843 28.04 35.96 0.77
N PRO A 844 29.20 36.00 1.44
CA PRO A 844 29.50 35.15 2.59
C PRO A 844 28.55 35.44 3.76
N ALA A 845 28.22 34.40 4.54
CA ALA A 845 27.39 34.52 5.73
C ALA A 845 28.11 35.32 6.83
N THR A 846 27.84 36.62 6.87
CA THR A 846 28.41 37.58 7.83
C THR A 846 27.28 38.42 8.42
N ALA A 847 27.52 39.08 9.55
CA ALA A 847 26.53 39.97 10.19
C ALA A 847 26.07 41.12 9.27
N GLN A 848 26.84 41.45 8.23
CA GLN A 848 26.52 42.50 7.25
C GLN A 848 26.00 41.93 5.92
N ALA A 849 25.79 40.61 5.79
CA ALA A 849 25.46 39.98 4.52
C ALA A 849 24.19 40.57 3.86
N THR A 850 23.14 40.81 4.63
CA THR A 850 21.89 41.43 4.14
C THR A 850 22.15 42.82 3.59
N LEU A 851 22.93 43.64 4.30
CA LEU A 851 23.25 45.01 3.89
C LEU A 851 24.12 45.04 2.62
N VAL A 852 25.11 44.15 2.54
CA VAL A 852 25.96 43.98 1.35
C VAL A 852 25.12 43.58 0.14
N LEU A 853 24.22 42.61 0.30
CA LEU A 853 23.34 42.15 -0.76
C LEU A 853 22.39 43.25 -1.26
N GLN A 854 21.78 44.01 -0.34
CA GLN A 854 20.94 45.16 -0.68
C GLN A 854 21.73 46.21 -1.48
N GLY A 855 22.99 46.46 -1.10
CA GLY A 855 23.88 47.35 -1.85
C GLY A 855 24.24 46.81 -3.25
N LEU A 856 24.52 45.51 -3.38
CA LEU A 856 24.76 44.87 -4.68
C LEU A 856 23.52 44.93 -5.58
N ALA A 857 22.34 44.66 -5.03
CA ALA A 857 21.06 44.75 -5.75
C ALA A 857 20.76 46.18 -6.20
N LEU A 858 21.04 47.18 -5.34
CA LEU A 858 20.94 48.61 -5.67
C LEU A 858 21.84 48.99 -6.85
N MET A 859 23.10 48.57 -6.82
CA MET A 859 24.05 48.87 -7.90
C MET A 859 23.67 48.18 -9.20
N GLY A 860 23.23 46.92 -9.14
CA GLY A 860 22.71 46.19 -10.30
C GLY A 860 21.46 46.86 -10.91
N ALA A 861 20.50 47.27 -10.09
CA ALA A 861 19.30 47.98 -10.55
C ALA A 861 19.65 49.33 -11.19
N ARG A 862 20.58 50.10 -10.61
CA ARG A 862 21.09 51.36 -11.20
C ARG A 862 21.78 51.13 -12.54
N GLN A 863 22.58 50.09 -12.66
CA GLN A 863 23.25 49.74 -13.92
C GLN A 863 22.23 49.34 -14.99
N ASN A 864 21.23 48.52 -14.64
CA ASN A 864 20.15 48.15 -15.56
C ASN A 864 19.32 49.38 -15.99
N LYS A 865 19.11 50.34 -15.08
CA LYS A 865 18.46 51.62 -15.40
C LYS A 865 19.31 52.46 -16.35
N ALA A 866 20.63 52.50 -16.17
CA ALA A 866 21.56 53.16 -17.09
C ALA A 866 21.54 52.52 -18.49
N HIS A 867 21.36 51.20 -18.57
CA HIS A 867 21.15 50.46 -19.82
C HIS A 867 19.73 50.60 -20.41
N LYS A 868 18.87 51.48 -19.85
CA LYS A 868 17.50 51.72 -20.30
C LYS A 868 16.59 50.47 -20.26
N ALA A 869 16.84 49.56 -19.32
CA ALA A 869 15.92 48.45 -19.06
C ALA A 869 14.60 48.98 -18.44
N GLY A 870 13.46 48.50 -18.93
CA GLY A 870 12.14 48.82 -18.35
C GLY A 870 11.89 48.04 -17.06
N ARG A 871 12.45 46.82 -16.98
CA ARG A 871 12.32 45.89 -15.86
C ARG A 871 13.70 45.36 -15.46
N SER A 872 13.92 45.16 -14.15
CA SER A 872 15.12 44.49 -13.64
C SER A 872 14.74 43.20 -12.91
N VAL A 873 15.39 42.09 -13.24
CA VAL A 873 15.14 40.78 -12.63
C VAL A 873 16.38 40.32 -11.87
N MET A 874 16.17 39.87 -10.63
CA MET A 874 17.21 39.30 -9.78
C MET A 874 16.96 37.80 -9.58
N SER A 875 17.97 36.97 -9.86
CA SER A 875 17.82 35.51 -9.86
C SER A 875 18.86 34.82 -8.95
N TRP A 876 18.47 33.65 -8.42
CA TRP A 876 19.18 32.85 -7.41
C TRP A 876 19.29 33.52 -6.02
N VAL A 877 18.24 34.22 -5.58
CA VAL A 877 18.18 34.78 -4.22
C VAL A 877 17.79 33.69 -3.22
N GLY A 878 18.57 33.53 -2.14
CA GLY A 878 18.22 32.60 -1.05
C GLY A 878 17.10 33.14 -0.15
N GLU A 879 16.36 32.26 0.51
CA GLU A 879 15.20 32.60 1.36
C GLU A 879 15.50 33.66 2.43
N GLU A 880 16.63 33.55 3.12
CA GLU A 880 17.05 34.50 4.18
C GLU A 880 17.25 35.94 3.68
N ALA A 881 17.44 36.11 2.37
CA ALA A 881 17.72 37.39 1.74
C ALA A 881 16.49 38.07 1.13
N VAL A 882 15.36 37.36 1.01
CA VAL A 882 14.19 37.83 0.27
C VAL A 882 13.56 39.05 0.95
N ASP A 883 13.31 38.98 2.26
CA ASP A 883 12.61 40.04 3.00
C ASP A 883 13.33 41.40 2.92
N GLY A 884 14.67 41.38 2.97
CA GLY A 884 15.48 42.59 2.83
C GLY A 884 15.36 43.24 1.44
N LEU A 885 15.13 42.44 0.39
CA LEU A 885 14.97 42.94 -0.98
C LEU A 885 13.52 43.38 -1.25
N LEU A 886 12.51 42.73 -0.65
CA LEU A 886 11.12 43.18 -0.73
C LEU A 886 10.96 44.63 -0.24
N GLY A 887 11.66 44.99 0.84
CA GLY A 887 11.70 46.37 1.37
C GLY A 887 12.31 47.40 0.42
N MET A 888 13.01 46.99 -0.64
CA MET A 888 13.54 47.86 -1.69
C MET A 888 12.61 47.98 -2.91
N GLY A 889 11.42 47.36 -2.89
CA GLY A 889 10.48 47.37 -4.00
C GLY A 889 10.68 46.25 -5.03
N TRP A 890 11.40 45.19 -4.65
CA TRP A 890 11.43 43.96 -5.44
C TRP A 890 10.18 43.11 -5.15
N GLU A 891 9.63 42.47 -6.17
CA GLU A 891 8.47 41.59 -6.06
C GLU A 891 8.87 40.15 -6.38
N VAL A 892 8.25 39.18 -5.69
CA VAL A 892 8.48 37.75 -5.96
C VAL A 892 7.85 37.38 -7.30
N VAL A 893 8.69 36.95 -8.25
CA VAL A 893 8.22 36.40 -9.53
C VAL A 893 7.99 34.91 -9.41
N GLN A 894 8.95 34.18 -8.83
CA GLN A 894 8.88 32.73 -8.73
C GLN A 894 9.82 32.19 -7.66
N ALA A 895 9.41 31.13 -6.97
CA ALA A 895 10.24 30.38 -6.04
C ALA A 895 10.45 28.93 -6.50
N PHE A 896 11.61 28.38 -6.15
CA PHE A 896 12.03 27.02 -6.45
C PHE A 896 12.65 26.36 -5.23
N GLU A 897 12.56 25.04 -5.16
CA GLU A 897 13.20 24.23 -4.14
C GLU A 897 14.26 23.33 -4.76
N GLN A 898 15.52 23.70 -4.56
CA GLN A 898 16.69 22.94 -4.99
C GLN A 898 16.94 21.79 -3.99
N VAL A 899 17.22 20.60 -4.52
CA VAL A 899 17.43 19.39 -3.71
C VAL A 899 18.78 18.79 -4.04
N SER A 900 19.44 18.24 -3.03
CA SER A 900 20.82 17.77 -3.11
C SER A 900 20.99 16.47 -2.31
N ASN A 901 21.44 15.40 -2.97
CA ASN A 901 21.52 14.06 -2.39
C ASN A 901 22.91 13.43 -2.61
N SER A 902 23.29 12.51 -1.74
CA SER A 902 24.41 11.61 -2.02
C SER A 902 23.99 10.58 -3.10
N PRO A 903 24.92 10.13 -3.95
CA PRO A 903 24.65 9.11 -4.97
C PRO A 903 24.09 7.80 -4.37
N GLU A 904 24.47 7.45 -3.14
CA GLU A 904 24.05 6.22 -2.45
C GLU A 904 22.59 6.23 -2.00
N ASN A 905 22.02 7.41 -1.75
CA ASN A 905 20.64 7.57 -1.27
C ASN A 905 19.60 7.46 -2.39
N VAL A 906 20.02 7.41 -3.66
CA VAL A 906 19.14 7.40 -4.84
C VAL A 906 19.13 5.99 -5.44
N SER A 907 18.10 5.19 -5.12
CA SER A 907 17.98 3.79 -5.56
C SER A 907 17.34 3.64 -6.96
N PHE A 908 17.89 2.75 -7.79
CA PHE A 908 17.60 2.56 -9.23
C PHE A 908 16.26 1.91 -9.63
#